data_AF-A3RI35-F1
#
_entry.id   AF-A3RI35-F1
#
_cell.length_a   1.000
_cell.length_b   1.000
_cell.length_c   1.000
_cell.angle_alpha   90.00
_cell.angle_beta   90.00
_cell.angle_gamma   90.00
#
_symmetry.space_group_name_H-M   'P 1'
#
loop_
_entity.id
_entity.type
_entity.pdbx_description
1 polymer ?
#
loop_
_entity_poly.entity_id
_entity_poly.type
_entity_poly.pdbx_seq_one_letter_code
_entity_poly.pdbx_strand_id
1 'polypeptide(L)'
;MINKKWMKIVMIPMLVVPMYGLTTVGGQLQDSLTGENSFVKEVEAATTASQQAFIDKIAPAAQASQEKYHLLSSITLAQAILESGWGKSGLATQGYNLFGIKGKYNGQSVIMTTSEYVNGEWIKIDAEFRKYPSWNESVTDHTLLLVNGTSWNKDLYKKVVDATDYKVTAMEPQKAGYATSPTYGASLIQVIENYDLAKYDVLYDKILTQKSTSGKATVTSPTGNGVWTLPYKVKGVQSVSPASTYANKDIDLVSVATTKRGTYYQFKYNGKVVGWVDGKALTIYDSVNYDKVNVGRAKITSPVSNGIWSKPYNVYGREFVTNATTYAQQEIKLLREAQTAKGTYYQFSINNKTIGWIDKRALTIYPYDSIISSKNVNLDGQITNPTGNGIWTKAYKLEGTTSVAQATKYANKDVKISQQIETQHGTYYNISIDGKAIGWLDRNAITLYDQEEYNKTVAIDAVVKNVKGNAVWTEPYRTVGTKLIGPAETYLNKEVEVVREAKTPKGTYYQFKSGGKVIGWLDKKAFDVYDNINYNKAVNLDAVVENVTGNAVWTAPYKSKGVKLVTSAATYKGKATKITREAQTSRGTYYEFSVDGKVIGWLDKKAFDVYDNINYNKAVNLDAVVENVTGNAVWTAPYKSKGVKLVTSAATYKDKATKITREAQTSRGTYYEFSVNGKVIGWLDKKAFDVYDSIEYNKAINMTGLLSNAPGNGIWTEPYRVIGTKNVGQATAYANKTVQLIREAKTTRATYYQMSVNGKIVGWVDKRAFTNVK
;
A
#
# COMPACT_ATOMS: atom_id res chain seq x y z
N MET A 1 -46.06 65.80 -76.08
CA MET A 1 -44.75 65.17 -76.31
C MET A 1 -43.73 65.86 -75.42
N ILE A 2 -43.42 65.27 -74.26
CA ILE A 2 -42.50 65.83 -73.27
C ILE A 2 -41.07 65.41 -73.64
N ASN A 3 -40.16 66.37 -73.53
CA ASN A 3 -38.81 66.39 -74.06
C ASN A 3 -37.90 65.31 -73.44
N LYS A 4 -37.43 64.35 -74.25
CA LYS A 4 -36.52 63.23 -73.90
C LYS A 4 -35.05 63.69 -73.79
N LYS A 5 -34.75 64.71 -73.00
CA LYS A 5 -33.37 65.10 -72.67
C LYS A 5 -33.22 65.09 -71.15
N TRP A 6 -32.02 64.74 -70.66
CA TRP A 6 -31.64 64.57 -69.24
C TRP A 6 -31.76 63.16 -68.65
N MET A 7 -31.06 62.21 -69.26
CA MET A 7 -30.20 61.22 -68.57
C MET A 7 -29.52 60.35 -69.65
N LYS A 8 -28.69 60.99 -70.47
CA LYS A 8 -27.65 60.26 -71.19
C LYS A 8 -26.36 60.46 -70.41
N ILE A 9 -25.80 59.37 -69.89
CA ILE A 9 -24.40 59.38 -69.45
C ILE A 9 -23.62 59.47 -70.75
N VAL A 10 -23.09 60.66 -71.04
CA VAL A 10 -22.23 60.84 -72.21
C VAL A 10 -20.83 60.38 -71.82
N MET A 11 -20.50 59.17 -72.25
CA MET A 11 -19.14 58.64 -72.13
C MET A 11 -18.28 59.18 -73.28
N ILE A 12 -17.20 59.86 -72.92
CA ILE A 12 -16.09 60.12 -73.82
C ILE A 12 -15.15 58.92 -73.72
N PRO A 13 -14.88 58.16 -74.80
CA PRO A 13 -13.89 57.09 -74.75
C PRO A 13 -12.49 57.71 -74.59
N MET A 14 -11.88 57.57 -73.41
CA MET A 14 -10.43 57.77 -73.28
C MET A 14 -9.72 56.58 -73.93
N LEU A 15 -9.09 56.84 -75.08
CA LEU A 15 -8.12 55.95 -75.72
C LEU A 15 -6.98 55.64 -74.73
N VAL A 16 -6.91 54.40 -74.25
CA VAL A 16 -5.76 53.88 -73.48
C VAL A 16 -4.79 53.26 -74.49
N VAL A 17 -3.64 53.91 -74.70
CA VAL A 17 -2.52 53.34 -75.47
C VAL A 17 -1.60 52.58 -74.49
N PRO A 18 -1.31 51.28 -74.70
CA PRO A 18 -0.33 50.57 -73.88
C PRO A 18 1.10 50.95 -74.31
N MET A 19 1.86 51.53 -73.38
CA MET A 19 3.28 51.88 -73.55
C MET A 19 4.14 50.74 -72.98
N TYR A 20 4.79 49.95 -73.84
CA TYR A 20 5.76 48.93 -73.42
C TYR A 20 7.16 49.56 -73.36
N GLY A 21 7.73 49.69 -72.16
CA GLY A 21 9.12 50.11 -71.95
C GLY A 21 10.04 48.90 -71.78
N LEU A 22 11.07 48.79 -72.64
CA LEU A 22 12.21 47.90 -72.44
C LEU A 22 13.19 48.53 -71.44
N THR A 23 13.57 47.78 -70.41
CA THR A 23 14.85 48.00 -69.70
C THR A 23 15.61 46.68 -69.58
N THR A 24 16.83 46.69 -70.11
CA THR A 24 17.84 45.63 -70.00
C THR A 24 18.63 45.78 -68.71
N VAL A 25 18.77 44.71 -67.93
CA VAL A 25 19.87 44.54 -66.97
C VAL A 25 20.46 43.15 -67.17
N GLY A 26 21.76 43.12 -67.49
CA GLY A 26 22.53 41.91 -67.72
C GLY A 26 22.94 41.21 -66.42
N GLY A 27 23.19 39.91 -66.55
CA GLY A 27 23.76 39.05 -65.52
C GLY A 27 23.83 37.62 -66.03
N GLN A 28 25.02 37.24 -66.51
CA GLN A 28 25.35 35.91 -67.01
C GLN A 28 25.22 34.86 -65.90
N LEU A 29 24.78 33.64 -66.25
CA LEU A 29 25.43 32.38 -65.88
C LEU A 29 24.96 31.29 -66.86
N GLN A 30 25.94 30.50 -67.30
CA GLN A 30 25.93 29.57 -68.42
C GLN A 30 25.90 28.15 -67.86
N ASP A 31 24.96 27.29 -68.29
CA ASP A 31 25.32 25.96 -68.79
C ASP A 31 24.22 25.24 -69.61
N SER A 32 24.70 24.70 -70.73
CA SER A 32 24.28 23.61 -71.63
C SER A 32 22.83 23.05 -71.72
N LEU A 33 22.17 23.45 -72.81
CA LEU A 33 21.51 22.67 -73.89
C LEU A 33 21.07 21.20 -73.64
N THR A 34 19.76 20.95 -73.73
CA THR A 34 19.15 19.96 -74.65
C THR A 34 17.66 20.27 -74.93
N GLY A 35 17.29 20.41 -76.21
CA GLY A 35 16.08 19.83 -76.81
C GLY A 35 14.69 20.42 -76.54
N GLU A 36 14.34 21.45 -77.32
CA GLU A 36 13.03 21.86 -77.87
C GLU A 36 11.74 21.10 -77.48
N ASN A 37 10.80 21.83 -76.86
CA ASN A 37 9.45 22.07 -77.42
C ASN A 37 8.77 23.24 -76.67
N SER A 38 8.99 24.47 -77.14
CA SER A 38 8.40 25.70 -76.61
C SER A 38 6.98 25.88 -77.15
N PHE A 39 5.99 25.49 -76.35
CA PHE A 39 4.63 26.01 -76.47
C PHE A 39 4.64 27.51 -76.15
N VAL A 40 4.20 28.29 -77.13
CA VAL A 40 3.98 29.73 -77.05
C VAL A 40 3.08 30.03 -75.86
N LYS A 41 3.65 30.67 -74.83
CA LYS A 41 2.88 31.19 -73.68
C LYS A 41 2.35 32.56 -74.08
N GLU A 42 1.06 32.60 -74.34
CA GLU A 42 0.26 33.82 -74.48
C GLU A 42 0.59 34.75 -73.30
N VAL A 43 1.07 35.96 -73.59
CA VAL A 43 1.39 36.96 -72.57
C VAL A 43 0.07 37.54 -72.08
N GLU A 44 -0.52 36.92 -71.04
CA GLU A 44 -1.54 37.58 -70.22
C GLU A 44 -0.93 38.89 -69.66
N ALA A 45 -1.54 40.02 -70.00
CA ALA A 45 -1.14 41.31 -69.46
C ALA A 45 -1.37 41.31 -67.94
N ALA A 46 -0.31 41.12 -67.16
CA ALA A 46 -0.38 41.11 -65.71
C ALA A 46 -0.97 42.45 -65.20
N THR A 47 -1.97 42.35 -64.32
CA THR A 47 -2.56 43.51 -63.64
C THR A 47 -1.46 44.26 -62.87
N THR A 48 -1.25 45.55 -63.13
CA THR A 48 -0.24 46.33 -62.40
C THR A 48 -0.63 46.48 -60.93
N ALA A 49 0.34 46.67 -60.03
CA ALA A 49 0.06 46.89 -58.61
C ALA A 49 -0.93 48.05 -58.36
N SER A 50 -0.87 49.11 -59.18
CA SER A 50 -1.82 50.24 -59.10
C SER A 50 -3.25 49.87 -59.50
N GLN A 51 -3.41 49.00 -60.50
CA GLN A 51 -4.70 48.50 -60.96
C GLN A 51 -5.32 47.56 -59.94
N GLN A 52 -4.51 46.65 -59.37
CA GLN A 52 -4.97 45.75 -58.32
C GLN A 52 -5.38 46.53 -57.05
N ALA A 53 -4.62 47.54 -56.65
CA ALA A 53 -4.98 48.40 -55.51
C ALA A 53 -6.31 49.14 -55.71
N PHE A 54 -6.63 49.55 -56.96
CA PHE A 54 -7.94 50.11 -57.27
C PHE A 54 -9.05 49.07 -57.12
N ILE A 55 -8.87 47.88 -57.69
CA ILE A 55 -9.82 46.77 -57.58
C ILE A 55 -10.07 46.41 -56.11
N ASP A 56 -9.01 46.22 -55.31
CA ASP A 56 -9.10 45.85 -53.90
C ASP A 56 -9.83 46.91 -53.05
N LYS A 57 -9.75 48.18 -53.44
CA LYS A 57 -10.45 49.28 -52.76
C LYS A 57 -11.95 49.31 -53.06
N ILE A 58 -12.38 48.85 -54.24
CA ILE A 58 -13.78 48.90 -54.69
C ILE A 58 -14.50 47.56 -54.47
N ALA A 59 -13.78 46.45 -54.58
CA ALA A 59 -14.33 45.10 -54.50
C ALA A 59 -15.19 44.85 -53.25
N PRO A 60 -14.81 45.29 -52.02
CA PRO A 60 -15.66 45.11 -50.84
C PRO A 60 -17.04 45.77 -50.98
N ALA A 61 -17.10 46.98 -51.55
CA ALA A 61 -18.36 47.70 -51.78
C ALA A 61 -19.21 47.05 -52.87
N ALA A 62 -18.55 46.59 -53.95
CA ALA A 62 -19.20 45.85 -55.04
C ALA A 62 -19.78 44.51 -54.54
N GLN A 63 -19.03 43.76 -53.74
CA GLN A 63 -19.47 42.49 -53.16
C GLN A 63 -20.60 42.66 -52.13
N ALA A 64 -20.54 43.70 -51.30
CA ALA A 64 -21.65 44.04 -50.40
C ALA A 64 -22.92 44.40 -51.18
N SER A 65 -22.76 45.12 -52.30
CA SER A 65 -23.85 45.47 -53.21
C SER A 65 -24.44 44.23 -53.89
N GLN A 66 -23.60 43.29 -54.34
CA GLN A 66 -24.04 42.01 -54.88
C GLN A 66 -24.78 41.15 -53.85
N GLU A 67 -24.26 41.08 -52.62
CA GLU A 67 -24.88 40.30 -51.55
C GLU A 67 -26.28 40.82 -51.21
N LYS A 68 -26.45 42.14 -51.18
CA LYS A 68 -27.71 42.79 -50.79
C LYS A 68 -28.70 42.97 -51.94
N TYR A 69 -28.21 43.31 -53.13
CA TYR A 69 -29.03 43.75 -54.26
C TYR A 69 -28.84 42.93 -55.53
N HIS A 70 -28.05 41.85 -55.49
CA HIS A 70 -27.85 40.90 -56.58
C HIS A 70 -27.13 41.42 -57.84
N LEU A 71 -26.70 42.69 -57.87
CA LEU A 71 -25.86 43.22 -58.94
C LEU A 71 -24.45 42.61 -58.90
N LEU A 72 -24.02 41.92 -59.95
CA LEU A 72 -22.71 41.26 -60.02
C LEU A 72 -21.55 42.24 -59.73
N SER A 73 -20.61 41.79 -58.89
CA SER A 73 -19.44 42.58 -58.51
C SER A 73 -18.54 42.87 -59.69
N SER A 74 -18.37 41.91 -60.59
CA SER A 74 -17.60 42.02 -61.83
C SER A 74 -18.10 43.17 -62.71
N ILE A 75 -19.42 43.35 -62.80
CA ILE A 75 -20.07 44.43 -63.55
C ILE A 75 -19.78 45.78 -62.92
N THR A 76 -19.99 45.88 -61.61
CA THR A 76 -19.70 47.11 -60.85
C THR A 76 -18.24 47.53 -60.96
N LEU A 77 -17.31 46.56 -60.86
CA LEU A 77 -15.87 46.80 -60.99
C LEU A 77 -15.48 47.20 -62.42
N ALA A 78 -16.00 46.50 -63.43
CA ALA A 78 -15.71 46.81 -64.83
C ALA A 78 -16.22 48.18 -65.24
N GLN A 79 -17.44 48.54 -64.81
CA GLN A 79 -17.96 49.90 -65.00
C GLN A 79 -17.08 50.90 -64.25
N ALA A 80 -16.78 50.69 -62.97
CA ALA A 80 -15.90 51.61 -62.24
C ALA A 80 -14.54 51.82 -62.95
N ILE A 81 -13.93 50.76 -63.50
CA ILE A 81 -12.68 50.84 -64.25
C ILE A 81 -12.84 51.70 -65.52
N LEU A 82 -13.85 51.42 -66.35
CA LEU A 82 -14.08 52.10 -67.62
C LEU A 82 -14.50 53.57 -67.42
N GLU A 83 -15.45 53.82 -66.53
CA GLU A 83 -16.08 55.13 -66.32
C GLU A 83 -15.12 56.13 -65.64
N SER A 84 -14.22 55.64 -64.78
CA SER A 84 -13.31 56.49 -64.01
C SER A 84 -11.87 56.50 -64.52
N GLY A 85 -11.54 55.66 -65.50
CA GLY A 85 -10.17 55.45 -65.95
C GLY A 85 -9.28 54.99 -64.79
N TRP A 86 -9.67 53.92 -64.08
CA TRP A 86 -8.97 53.42 -62.88
C TRP A 86 -8.95 54.42 -61.70
N GLY A 87 -10.00 55.21 -61.54
CA GLY A 87 -10.12 56.22 -60.49
C GLY A 87 -9.30 57.49 -60.74
N LYS A 88 -8.70 57.63 -61.93
CA LYS A 88 -7.78 58.74 -62.25
C LYS A 88 -8.46 59.93 -62.91
N SER A 89 -9.73 59.81 -63.31
CA SER A 89 -10.47 60.93 -63.91
C SER A 89 -10.61 62.10 -62.92
N GLY A 90 -10.71 63.33 -63.45
CA GLY A 90 -10.93 64.52 -62.63
C GLY A 90 -12.20 64.42 -61.78
N LEU A 91 -13.26 63.79 -62.33
CA LEU A 91 -14.50 63.55 -61.60
C LEU A 91 -14.36 62.49 -60.49
N ALA A 92 -13.61 61.41 -60.75
CA ALA A 92 -13.36 60.37 -59.75
C ALA A 92 -12.49 60.86 -58.60
N THR A 93 -11.57 61.80 -58.85
CA THR A 93 -10.65 62.36 -57.85
C THR A 93 -11.25 63.54 -57.08
N GLN A 94 -11.96 64.46 -57.75
CA GLN A 94 -12.51 65.67 -57.12
C GLN A 94 -13.93 65.46 -56.57
N GLY A 95 -14.72 64.59 -57.20
CA GLY A 95 -16.11 64.30 -56.83
C GLY A 95 -16.31 62.96 -56.14
N TYR A 96 -15.27 62.12 -56.03
CA TYR A 96 -15.38 60.70 -55.65
C TYR A 96 -16.43 59.92 -56.49
N ASN A 97 -16.73 60.39 -57.70
CA ASN A 97 -17.79 59.86 -58.53
C ASN A 97 -17.21 58.99 -59.63
N LEU A 98 -17.30 57.67 -59.44
CA LEU A 98 -16.70 56.69 -60.34
C LEU A 98 -17.50 56.49 -61.62
N PHE A 99 -18.81 56.76 -61.61
CA PHE A 99 -19.75 56.33 -62.66
C PHE A 99 -20.37 57.49 -63.46
N GLY A 100 -19.89 58.72 -63.26
CA GLY A 100 -20.38 59.89 -64.01
C GLY A 100 -21.82 60.29 -63.69
N ILE A 101 -22.35 59.96 -62.51
CA ILE A 101 -23.76 60.22 -62.17
C ILE A 101 -23.97 61.73 -62.00
N LYS A 102 -24.91 62.29 -62.78
CA LYS A 102 -25.24 63.73 -62.78
C LYS A 102 -26.16 64.13 -61.62
N GLY A 103 -26.13 65.41 -61.26
CA GLY A 103 -26.97 66.02 -60.23
C GLY A 103 -26.28 66.15 -58.88
N LYS A 104 -27.07 66.15 -57.80
CA LYS A 104 -26.60 66.32 -56.42
C LYS A 104 -26.77 65.04 -55.61
N TYR A 105 -25.78 64.68 -54.81
CA TYR A 105 -25.88 63.64 -53.80
C TYR A 105 -25.93 64.30 -52.42
N ASN A 106 -27.05 64.18 -51.70
CA ASN A 106 -27.29 64.87 -50.43
C ASN A 106 -26.94 66.37 -50.48
N GLY A 107 -27.33 67.04 -51.58
CA GLY A 107 -27.07 68.46 -51.82
C GLY A 107 -25.66 68.79 -52.33
N GLN A 108 -24.75 67.83 -52.41
CA GLN A 108 -23.36 68.02 -52.84
C GLN A 108 -23.17 67.68 -54.33
N SER A 109 -22.41 68.51 -55.04
CA SER A 109 -22.05 68.33 -56.43
C SER A 109 -20.68 68.94 -56.76
N VAL A 110 -20.17 68.61 -57.95
CA VAL A 110 -19.02 69.24 -58.58
C VAL A 110 -19.38 69.58 -60.03
N ILE A 111 -19.04 70.79 -60.47
CA ILE A 111 -19.25 71.22 -61.85
C ILE A 111 -18.04 70.78 -62.67
N MET A 112 -18.28 70.09 -63.78
CA MET A 112 -17.24 69.64 -64.70
C MET A 112 -17.67 69.94 -66.14
N THR A 113 -16.74 70.44 -66.95
CA THR A 113 -16.95 70.57 -68.39
C THR A 113 -16.99 69.19 -69.03
N THR A 114 -18.08 68.90 -69.74
CA THR A 114 -18.30 67.62 -70.44
C THR A 114 -18.69 67.88 -71.89
N SER A 115 -18.45 66.90 -72.76
CA SER A 115 -18.89 66.96 -74.16
C SER A 115 -20.26 66.29 -74.28
N GLU A 116 -21.26 66.97 -74.82
CA GLU A 116 -22.59 66.43 -75.09
C GLU A 116 -22.81 66.29 -76.60
N TYR A 117 -23.44 65.20 -77.01
CA TYR A 117 -23.85 65.01 -78.39
C TYR A 117 -25.28 65.51 -78.57
N VAL A 118 -25.43 66.71 -79.11
CA VAL A 118 -26.71 67.40 -79.29
C VAL A 118 -26.90 67.69 -80.78
N ASN A 119 -27.99 67.20 -81.36
CA ASN A 119 -28.38 67.46 -82.76
C ASN A 119 -27.33 67.06 -83.82
N GLY A 120 -26.52 66.03 -83.57
CA GLY A 120 -25.54 65.53 -84.54
C GLY A 120 -24.11 66.05 -84.33
N GLU A 121 -23.91 66.98 -83.38
CA GLU A 121 -22.61 67.60 -83.09
C GLU A 121 -22.22 67.47 -81.61
N TRP A 122 -20.91 67.44 -81.36
CA TRP A 122 -20.34 67.45 -80.02
C TRP A 122 -20.15 68.90 -79.54
N ILE A 123 -20.85 69.29 -78.48
CA ILE A 123 -20.69 70.59 -77.81
C ILE A 123 -20.08 70.41 -76.43
N LYS A 124 -19.29 71.37 -75.94
CA LYS A 124 -18.82 71.37 -74.54
C LYS A 124 -19.80 72.16 -73.67
N ILE A 125 -20.26 71.57 -72.58
CA ILE A 125 -21.11 72.22 -71.58
C ILE A 125 -20.59 71.95 -70.17
N ASP A 126 -20.85 72.89 -69.26
CA ASP A 126 -20.65 72.64 -67.84
C ASP A 126 -21.86 71.89 -67.28
N ALA A 127 -21.60 70.73 -66.67
CA ALA A 127 -22.63 69.89 -66.08
C ALA A 127 -22.35 69.65 -64.59
N GLU A 128 -23.43 69.57 -63.83
CA GLU A 128 -23.38 69.23 -62.41
C GLU A 128 -23.32 67.71 -62.22
N PHE A 129 -22.27 67.21 -61.56
CA PHE A 129 -22.09 65.81 -61.20
C PHE A 129 -22.16 65.60 -59.70
N ARG A 130 -22.69 64.45 -59.27
CA ARG A 130 -22.80 64.09 -57.85
C ARG A 130 -21.42 64.07 -57.21
N LYS A 131 -21.31 64.61 -55.99
CA LYS A 131 -20.10 64.53 -55.15
C LYS A 131 -20.37 63.62 -53.95
N TYR A 132 -19.56 62.57 -53.79
CA TYR A 132 -19.72 61.58 -52.73
C TYR A 132 -18.71 61.76 -51.59
N PRO A 133 -19.04 61.28 -50.36
CA PRO A 133 -18.08 61.21 -49.27
C PRO A 133 -16.89 60.27 -49.56
N SER A 134 -17.14 59.15 -50.27
CA SER A 134 -16.11 58.23 -50.73
C SER A 134 -16.57 57.44 -51.97
N TRP A 135 -15.64 56.68 -52.55
CA TRP A 135 -15.96 55.74 -53.64
C TRP A 135 -16.97 54.66 -53.22
N ASN A 136 -17.09 54.32 -51.93
CA ASN A 136 -18.09 53.36 -51.44
C ASN A 136 -19.53 53.89 -51.61
N GLU A 137 -19.77 55.16 -51.28
CA GLU A 137 -21.09 55.79 -51.52
C GLU A 137 -21.35 55.91 -53.02
N SER A 138 -20.33 56.18 -53.84
CA SER A 138 -20.48 56.20 -55.30
C SER A 138 -20.90 54.84 -55.86
N VAL A 139 -20.34 53.74 -55.35
CA VAL A 139 -20.71 52.36 -55.74
C VAL A 139 -22.13 52.03 -55.29
N THR A 140 -22.48 52.41 -54.06
CA THR A 140 -23.80 52.16 -53.48
C THR A 140 -24.89 52.92 -54.26
N ASP A 141 -24.67 54.20 -54.56
CA ASP A 141 -25.63 55.03 -55.29
C ASP A 141 -25.78 54.58 -56.74
N HIS A 142 -24.68 54.18 -57.40
CA HIS A 142 -24.73 53.53 -58.71
C HIS A 142 -25.53 52.23 -58.69
N THR A 143 -25.30 51.38 -57.69
CA THR A 143 -26.08 50.14 -57.53
C THR A 143 -27.57 50.45 -57.36
N LEU A 144 -27.91 51.43 -56.51
CA LEU A 144 -29.30 51.82 -56.29
C LEU A 144 -29.96 52.42 -57.53
N LEU A 145 -29.22 53.09 -58.41
CA LEU A 145 -29.71 53.54 -59.71
C LEU A 145 -30.11 52.35 -60.60
N LEU A 146 -29.27 51.30 -60.64
CA LEU A 146 -29.58 50.09 -61.42
C LEU A 146 -30.71 49.27 -60.79
N VAL A 147 -30.81 49.23 -59.46
CA VAL A 147 -31.86 48.50 -58.73
C VAL A 147 -33.21 49.21 -58.84
N ASN A 148 -33.24 50.54 -58.72
CA ASN A 148 -34.49 51.30 -58.70
C ASN A 148 -34.91 51.84 -60.08
N GLY A 149 -34.06 51.68 -61.09
CA GLY A 149 -34.24 52.29 -62.40
C GLY A 149 -34.15 53.81 -62.37
N THR A 150 -34.71 54.46 -63.40
CA THR A 150 -34.73 55.92 -63.53
C THR A 150 -36.05 56.49 -63.02
N SER A 151 -36.11 57.79 -62.78
CA SER A 151 -37.34 58.48 -62.34
C SER A 151 -38.53 58.27 -63.28
N TRP A 152 -38.27 58.01 -64.57
CA TRP A 152 -39.29 57.83 -65.61
C TRP A 152 -39.51 56.36 -65.99
N ASN A 153 -38.61 55.44 -65.62
CA ASN A 153 -38.79 54.00 -65.81
C ASN A 153 -38.04 53.22 -64.72
N LYS A 154 -38.78 52.75 -63.72
CA LYS A 154 -38.25 51.99 -62.58
C LYS A 154 -37.74 50.60 -62.95
N ASP A 155 -38.23 50.02 -64.06
CA ASP A 155 -37.85 48.68 -64.51
C ASP A 155 -36.74 48.70 -65.57
N LEU A 156 -36.20 49.89 -65.91
CA LEU A 156 -35.26 50.07 -67.03
C LEU A 156 -34.04 49.12 -66.96
N TYR A 157 -33.52 48.88 -65.75
CA TYR A 157 -32.33 48.06 -65.52
C TYR A 157 -32.63 46.73 -64.81
N LYS A 158 -33.89 46.31 -64.71
CA LYS A 158 -34.29 45.09 -63.99
C LYS A 158 -33.52 43.85 -64.45
N LYS A 159 -33.32 43.70 -65.77
CA LYS A 159 -32.54 42.60 -66.37
C LYS A 159 -31.05 42.62 -66.01
N VAL A 160 -30.50 43.78 -65.68
CA VAL A 160 -29.11 43.92 -65.21
C VAL A 160 -28.97 43.31 -63.82
N VAL A 161 -29.99 43.46 -62.97
CA VAL A 161 -29.99 42.97 -61.60
C VAL A 161 -30.37 41.49 -61.49
N ASP A 162 -31.28 41.02 -62.33
CA ASP A 162 -31.76 39.63 -62.31
C ASP A 162 -30.79 38.63 -62.95
N ALA A 163 -29.85 39.09 -63.77
CA ALA A 163 -28.93 38.23 -64.51
C ALA A 163 -27.78 37.69 -63.65
N THR A 164 -27.53 36.38 -63.75
CA THR A 164 -26.49 35.67 -62.98
C THR A 164 -25.21 35.42 -63.78
N ASP A 165 -25.18 35.78 -65.06
CA ASP A 165 -24.04 35.64 -65.97
C ASP A 165 -23.55 37.02 -66.38
N TYR A 166 -22.30 37.34 -66.06
CA TYR A 166 -21.70 38.64 -66.35
C TYR A 166 -21.72 38.99 -67.84
N LYS A 167 -21.69 38.00 -68.76
CA LYS A 167 -21.76 38.26 -70.20
C LYS A 167 -23.15 38.77 -70.61
N VAL A 168 -24.19 38.21 -70.00
CA VAL A 168 -25.56 38.69 -70.17
C VAL A 168 -25.70 40.05 -69.51
N THR A 169 -25.28 40.18 -68.25
CA THR A 169 -25.39 41.42 -67.48
C THR A 169 -24.63 42.58 -68.10
N ALA A 170 -23.49 42.36 -68.77
CA ALA A 170 -22.72 43.41 -69.44
C ALA A 170 -23.45 43.98 -70.67
N MET A 171 -24.29 43.18 -71.34
CA MET A 171 -25.02 43.60 -72.55
C MET A 171 -26.31 44.35 -72.22
N GLU A 172 -26.94 44.07 -71.08
CA GLU A 172 -28.24 44.65 -70.71
C GLU A 172 -28.20 46.17 -70.47
N PRO A 173 -27.17 46.79 -69.85
CA PRO A 173 -27.05 48.24 -69.75
C PRO A 173 -27.06 48.92 -71.12
N GLN A 174 -26.37 48.35 -72.10
CA GLN A 174 -26.37 48.87 -73.48
C GLN A 174 -27.76 48.79 -74.10
N LYS A 175 -28.48 47.66 -73.95
CA LYS A 175 -29.86 47.50 -74.44
C LYS A 175 -30.84 48.46 -73.75
N ALA A 176 -30.62 48.75 -72.47
CA ALA A 176 -31.38 49.69 -71.67
C ALA A 176 -31.04 51.17 -71.98
N GLY A 177 -30.09 51.43 -72.89
CA GLY A 177 -29.69 52.78 -73.30
C GLY A 177 -28.77 53.50 -72.30
N TYR A 178 -28.08 52.75 -71.43
CA TYR A 178 -27.12 53.30 -70.46
C TYR A 178 -25.94 54.02 -71.15
N ALA A 179 -25.43 53.44 -72.24
CA ALA A 179 -24.31 53.99 -73.03
C ALA A 179 -24.69 54.10 -74.50
N THR A 180 -24.18 55.13 -75.19
CA THR A 180 -24.40 55.35 -76.63
C THR A 180 -23.39 54.62 -77.52
N SER A 181 -22.32 54.05 -76.93
CA SER A 181 -21.32 53.29 -77.68
C SER A 181 -21.90 51.94 -78.15
N PRO A 182 -21.74 51.57 -79.44
CA PRO A 182 -22.22 50.28 -79.95
C PRO A 182 -21.43 49.09 -79.39
N THR A 183 -20.26 49.31 -78.78
CA THR A 183 -19.38 48.26 -78.24
C THR A 183 -19.34 48.23 -76.71
N TYR A 184 -20.17 49.00 -76.01
CA TYR A 184 -20.09 49.17 -74.55
C TYR A 184 -20.13 47.84 -73.78
N GLY A 185 -21.11 46.98 -74.07
CA GLY A 185 -21.22 45.68 -73.40
C GLY A 185 -20.02 44.77 -73.69
N ALA A 186 -19.47 44.82 -74.91
CA ALA A 186 -18.26 44.06 -75.26
C ALA A 186 -17.03 44.59 -74.50
N SER A 187 -16.88 45.91 -74.33
CA SER A 187 -15.82 46.51 -73.53
C SER A 187 -15.90 46.11 -72.05
N LEU A 188 -17.10 46.01 -71.48
CA LEU A 188 -17.29 45.51 -70.11
C LEU A 188 -16.85 44.05 -69.98
N ILE A 189 -17.28 43.17 -70.90
CA ILE A 189 -16.83 41.76 -70.92
C ILE A 189 -15.31 41.68 -71.01
N GLN A 190 -14.69 42.46 -71.91
CA GLN A 190 -13.25 42.47 -72.09
C GLN A 190 -12.51 42.91 -70.82
N VAL A 191 -13.00 43.92 -70.10
CA VAL A 191 -12.42 44.32 -68.80
C VAL A 191 -12.60 43.22 -67.75
N ILE A 192 -13.76 42.57 -67.70
CA ILE A 192 -14.01 41.47 -66.76
C ILE A 192 -13.05 40.31 -67.02
N GLU A 193 -12.83 39.94 -68.28
CA GLU A 193 -11.96 38.82 -68.66
C GLU A 193 -10.48 39.17 -68.49
N ASN A 194 -10.03 40.35 -68.95
CA ASN A 194 -8.62 40.78 -68.86
C ASN A 194 -8.11 40.90 -67.42
N TYR A 195 -8.98 41.24 -66.46
CA TYR A 195 -8.63 41.42 -65.05
C TYR A 195 -9.21 40.33 -64.14
N ASP A 196 -9.78 39.28 -64.73
CA ASP A 196 -10.40 38.15 -64.01
C ASP A 196 -11.36 38.64 -62.92
N LEU A 197 -12.24 39.58 -63.26
CA LEU A 197 -13.15 40.22 -62.29
C LEU A 197 -14.31 39.30 -61.90
N ALA A 198 -14.62 38.28 -62.72
CA ALA A 198 -15.66 37.29 -62.43
C ALA A 198 -15.40 36.54 -61.11
N LYS A 199 -14.14 36.43 -60.65
CA LYS A 199 -13.83 35.84 -59.34
C LYS A 199 -14.46 36.59 -58.17
N TYR A 200 -14.73 37.89 -58.32
CA TYR A 200 -15.37 38.70 -57.29
C TYR A 200 -16.87 38.43 -57.19
N ASP A 201 -17.49 37.80 -58.20
CA ASP A 201 -18.88 37.37 -58.15
C ASP A 201 -19.10 36.20 -57.17
N VAL A 202 -18.03 35.51 -56.76
CA VAL A 202 -18.07 34.39 -55.82
C VAL A 202 -17.97 34.91 -54.37
N LEU A 203 -19.13 35.18 -53.77
CA LEU A 203 -19.23 35.71 -52.39
C LEU A 203 -18.90 34.68 -51.30
N TYR A 204 -19.17 33.40 -51.57
CA TYR A 204 -19.07 32.31 -50.59
C TYR A 204 -18.23 31.15 -51.11
N ASP A 205 -17.62 30.43 -50.18
CA ASP A 205 -16.81 29.25 -50.46
C ASP A 205 -17.68 27.99 -50.50
N LYS A 206 -17.31 27.06 -51.39
CA LYS A 206 -17.88 25.71 -51.43
C LYS A 206 -17.15 24.82 -50.42
N ILE A 207 -17.91 23.94 -49.77
CA ILE A 207 -17.35 22.82 -49.02
C ILE A 207 -16.86 21.79 -50.04
N LEU A 208 -15.55 21.52 -50.05
CA LEU A 208 -14.91 20.61 -51.00
C LEU A 208 -15.01 19.16 -50.51
N THR A 209 -14.77 18.94 -49.22
CA THR A 209 -14.95 17.63 -48.58
C THR A 209 -15.58 17.83 -47.20
N GLN A 210 -16.38 16.88 -46.75
CA GLN A 210 -16.87 16.82 -45.38
C GLN A 210 -17.03 15.36 -44.96
N LYS A 211 -16.53 15.03 -43.77
CA LYS A 211 -16.67 13.69 -43.20
C LYS A 211 -16.84 13.75 -41.68
N SER A 212 -17.48 12.73 -41.14
CA SER A 212 -17.50 12.51 -39.70
C SER A 212 -16.09 12.22 -39.20
N THR A 213 -15.76 12.72 -38.01
CA THR A 213 -14.50 12.43 -37.32
C THR A 213 -14.79 12.28 -35.83
N SER A 214 -13.90 11.58 -35.14
CA SER A 214 -13.93 11.45 -33.70
C SER A 214 -12.52 11.66 -33.18
N GLY A 215 -12.35 12.55 -32.22
CA GLY A 215 -11.04 12.83 -31.66
C GLY A 215 -11.09 13.91 -30.60
N LYS A 216 -9.97 14.10 -29.91
CA LYS A 216 -9.78 15.16 -28.93
C LYS A 216 -8.88 16.24 -29.52
N ALA A 217 -9.13 17.49 -29.17
CA ALA A 217 -8.23 18.59 -29.45
C ALA A 217 -8.25 19.62 -28.31
N THR A 218 -7.25 20.49 -28.27
CA THR A 218 -7.22 21.67 -27.39
C THR A 218 -7.08 22.91 -28.26
N VAL A 219 -7.79 23.98 -27.90
CA VAL A 219 -7.70 25.25 -28.64
C VAL A 219 -6.46 26.02 -28.17
N THR A 220 -5.38 25.97 -28.94
CA THR A 220 -4.06 26.49 -28.55
C THR A 220 -3.67 27.78 -29.25
N SER A 221 -4.19 28.03 -30.45
CA SER A 221 -3.88 29.22 -31.26
C SER A 221 -5.15 29.99 -31.66
N PRO A 222 -5.98 30.44 -30.70
CA PRO A 222 -7.30 31.02 -30.99
C PRO A 222 -7.26 32.40 -31.64
N THR A 223 -6.15 33.14 -31.51
CA THR A 223 -6.07 34.54 -31.96
C THR A 223 -6.32 34.65 -33.47
N GLY A 224 -7.22 35.55 -33.85
CA GLY A 224 -7.62 35.77 -35.24
C GLY A 224 -8.62 34.75 -35.81
N ASN A 225 -9.03 33.75 -35.02
CA ASN A 225 -9.96 32.71 -35.45
C ASN A 225 -11.35 32.86 -34.79
N GLY A 226 -12.40 32.55 -35.55
CA GLY A 226 -13.79 32.53 -35.08
C GLY A 226 -14.35 31.11 -34.99
N VAL A 227 -15.40 30.97 -34.20
CA VAL A 227 -16.30 29.82 -34.17
C VAL A 227 -17.57 30.18 -34.93
N TRP A 228 -17.98 29.31 -35.83
CA TRP A 228 -19.01 29.60 -36.83
C TRP A 228 -20.05 28.48 -36.90
N THR A 229 -21.27 28.76 -37.36
CA THR A 229 -22.31 27.73 -37.55
C THR A 229 -22.00 26.76 -38.69
N LEU A 230 -21.22 27.22 -39.67
CA LEU A 230 -20.68 26.48 -40.82
C LEU A 230 -19.19 26.87 -40.99
N PRO A 231 -18.37 26.17 -41.79
CA PRO A 231 -17.02 26.65 -42.11
C PRO A 231 -17.03 28.12 -42.57
N TYR A 232 -16.01 28.89 -42.19
CA TYR A 232 -15.95 30.33 -42.46
C TYR A 232 -16.15 30.64 -43.96
N LYS A 233 -16.93 31.69 -44.25
CA LYS A 233 -17.31 32.14 -45.61
C LYS A 233 -18.14 31.14 -46.45
N VAL A 234 -18.73 30.10 -45.87
CA VAL A 234 -19.77 29.29 -46.54
C VAL A 234 -21.12 30.03 -46.52
N LYS A 235 -21.95 29.88 -47.56
CA LYS A 235 -23.26 30.54 -47.66
C LYS A 235 -24.14 30.19 -46.45
N GLY A 236 -24.69 31.20 -45.78
CA GLY A 236 -25.52 31.04 -44.57
C GLY A 236 -24.72 30.91 -43.25
N VAL A 237 -23.40 31.08 -43.28
CA VAL A 237 -22.57 31.08 -42.07
C VAL A 237 -22.92 32.25 -41.15
N GLN A 238 -23.00 31.97 -39.84
CA GLN A 238 -23.19 32.96 -38.79
C GLN A 238 -22.06 32.84 -37.77
N SER A 239 -21.65 33.97 -37.19
CA SER A 239 -20.68 33.99 -36.10
C SER A 239 -21.32 33.46 -34.83
N VAL A 240 -20.67 32.49 -34.18
CA VAL A 240 -21.10 31.95 -32.88
C VAL A 240 -20.34 32.65 -31.76
N SER A 241 -19.01 32.68 -31.84
CA SER A 241 -18.14 33.36 -30.89
C SER A 241 -16.73 33.51 -31.47
N PRO A 242 -15.84 34.30 -30.86
CA PRO A 242 -14.40 34.17 -31.07
C PRO A 242 -13.90 32.78 -30.63
N ALA A 243 -12.84 32.26 -31.27
CA ALA A 243 -12.19 31.02 -30.81
C ALA A 243 -11.52 31.18 -29.43
N SER A 244 -11.17 32.42 -29.05
CA SER A 244 -10.56 32.74 -27.74
C SER A 244 -11.47 32.42 -26.55
N THR A 245 -12.79 32.35 -26.73
CA THR A 245 -13.75 31.85 -25.72
C THR A 245 -13.41 30.43 -25.25
N TYR A 246 -12.72 29.65 -26.11
CA TYR A 246 -12.33 28.27 -25.86
C TYR A 246 -10.82 28.11 -25.67
N ALA A 247 -10.05 29.20 -25.53
CA ALA A 247 -8.60 29.15 -25.33
C ALA A 247 -8.20 28.18 -24.21
N ASN A 248 -7.25 27.29 -24.49
CA ASN A 248 -6.74 26.24 -23.60
C ASN A 248 -7.80 25.23 -23.12
N LYS A 249 -8.99 25.19 -23.72
CA LYS A 249 -10.02 24.22 -23.39
C LYS A 249 -9.92 22.99 -24.30
N ASP A 250 -10.19 21.85 -23.70
CA ASP A 250 -10.33 20.58 -24.41
C ASP A 250 -11.70 20.48 -25.07
N ILE A 251 -11.72 20.00 -26.29
CA ILE A 251 -12.89 19.86 -27.14
C ILE A 251 -12.94 18.49 -27.81
N ASP A 252 -14.14 18.05 -28.12
CA ASP A 252 -14.41 16.81 -28.84
C ASP A 252 -14.72 17.11 -30.30
N LEU A 253 -13.93 16.55 -31.22
CA LEU A 253 -14.14 16.72 -32.66
C LEU A 253 -15.25 15.77 -33.14
N VAL A 254 -16.10 16.28 -34.04
CA VAL A 254 -17.30 15.57 -34.54
C VAL A 254 -17.30 15.46 -36.06
N SER A 255 -16.87 16.51 -36.75
CA SER A 255 -16.78 16.52 -38.21
C SER A 255 -15.60 17.37 -38.66
N VAL A 256 -15.07 17.07 -39.84
CA VAL A 256 -14.04 17.86 -40.51
C VAL A 256 -14.50 18.19 -41.91
N ALA A 257 -14.29 19.43 -42.33
CA ALA A 257 -14.64 19.93 -43.65
C ALA A 257 -13.50 20.76 -44.23
N THR A 258 -13.28 20.68 -45.53
CA THR A 258 -12.29 21.50 -46.24
C THR A 258 -12.99 22.49 -47.16
N THR A 259 -12.46 23.71 -47.20
CA THR A 259 -12.85 24.77 -48.15
C THR A 259 -11.60 25.27 -48.86
N LYS A 260 -11.73 26.20 -49.82
CA LYS A 260 -10.58 26.85 -50.44
C LYS A 260 -9.69 27.63 -49.43
N ARG A 261 -10.19 27.94 -48.24
CA ARG A 261 -9.47 28.71 -47.19
C ARG A 261 -8.74 27.84 -46.18
N GLY A 262 -9.15 26.59 -46.01
CA GLY A 262 -8.55 25.70 -45.02
C GLY A 262 -9.47 24.57 -44.56
N THR A 263 -9.00 23.89 -43.52
CA THR A 263 -9.70 22.77 -42.89
C THR A 263 -10.34 23.22 -41.59
N TYR A 264 -11.65 23.05 -41.49
CA TYR A 264 -12.45 23.41 -40.32
C TYR A 264 -12.92 22.16 -39.61
N TYR A 265 -12.95 22.21 -38.28
CA TYR A 265 -13.43 21.12 -37.43
C TYR A 265 -14.68 21.57 -36.67
N GLN A 266 -15.74 20.77 -36.76
CA GLN A 266 -16.89 20.89 -35.89
C GLN A 266 -16.56 20.25 -34.55
N PHE A 267 -16.85 20.95 -33.46
CA PHE A 267 -16.53 20.46 -32.12
C PHE A 267 -17.69 20.55 -31.13
N LYS A 268 -17.61 19.71 -30.11
CA LYS A 268 -18.41 19.78 -28.89
C LYS A 268 -17.58 20.32 -27.74
N TYR A 269 -18.25 21.08 -26.87
CA TYR A 269 -17.74 21.48 -25.58
C TYR A 269 -18.81 21.17 -24.53
N ASN A 270 -18.42 20.49 -23.45
CA ASN A 270 -19.33 19.97 -22.42
C ASN A 270 -20.51 19.17 -23.01
N GLY A 271 -20.22 18.29 -23.98
CA GLY A 271 -21.19 17.40 -24.63
C GLY A 271 -22.09 18.06 -25.69
N LYS A 272 -22.09 19.39 -25.81
CA LYS A 272 -22.94 20.13 -26.76
C LYS A 272 -22.14 20.56 -27.99
N VAL A 273 -22.72 20.41 -29.17
CA VAL A 273 -22.13 20.91 -30.43
C VAL A 273 -22.12 22.44 -30.37
N VAL A 274 -20.95 23.04 -30.55
CA VAL A 274 -20.78 24.50 -30.50
C VAL A 274 -20.76 25.09 -31.91
N GLY A 275 -19.89 24.58 -32.78
CA GLY A 275 -19.70 25.12 -34.12
C GLY A 275 -18.41 24.62 -34.77
N TRP A 276 -18.02 25.30 -35.83
CA TRP A 276 -16.84 25.04 -36.65
C TRP A 276 -15.73 26.04 -36.33
N VAL A 277 -14.51 25.54 -36.14
CA VAL A 277 -13.31 26.34 -35.90
C VAL A 277 -12.21 25.91 -36.88
N ASP A 278 -11.36 26.84 -37.27
CA ASP A 278 -10.20 26.53 -38.13
C ASP A 278 -9.25 25.56 -37.42
N GLY A 279 -8.80 24.52 -38.12
CA GLY A 279 -7.86 23.54 -37.59
C GLY A 279 -6.52 24.15 -37.15
N LYS A 280 -6.12 25.30 -37.70
CA LYS A 280 -4.93 26.06 -37.28
C LYS A 280 -5.04 26.58 -35.84
N ALA A 281 -6.26 26.73 -35.32
CA ALA A 281 -6.49 27.14 -33.93
C ALA A 281 -6.32 25.98 -32.93
N LEU A 282 -6.16 24.74 -33.41
CA LEU A 282 -6.24 23.52 -32.62
C LEU A 282 -4.92 22.76 -32.57
N THR A 283 -4.61 22.23 -31.39
CA THR A 283 -3.72 21.07 -31.25
C THR A 283 -4.58 19.81 -31.25
N ILE A 284 -4.54 19.04 -32.34
CA ILE A 284 -5.31 17.80 -32.49
C ILE A 284 -4.47 16.61 -32.00
N TYR A 285 -5.06 15.77 -31.16
CA TYR A 285 -4.40 14.61 -30.58
C TYR A 285 -4.56 13.36 -31.44
N ASP A 286 -3.52 12.54 -31.48
CA ASP A 286 -3.52 11.27 -32.19
C ASP A 286 -4.36 10.23 -31.42
N SER A 287 -5.01 9.35 -32.18
CA SER A 287 -5.52 8.10 -31.62
C SER A 287 -4.39 7.06 -31.50
N VAL A 288 -4.53 6.15 -30.53
CA VAL A 288 -3.64 5.01 -30.36
C VAL A 288 -4.18 3.85 -31.19
N ASN A 289 -3.44 3.43 -32.21
CA ASN A 289 -3.83 2.34 -33.11
C ASN A 289 -3.81 0.99 -32.40
N TYR A 290 -2.73 0.74 -31.64
CA TYR A 290 -2.61 -0.39 -30.72
C TYR A 290 -1.71 -0.01 -29.55
N ASP A 291 -1.86 -0.74 -28.45
CA ASP A 291 -0.98 -0.72 -27.29
C ASP A 291 -0.88 -2.15 -26.74
N LYS A 292 0.31 -2.75 -26.83
CA LYS A 292 0.56 -4.15 -26.47
C LYS A 292 1.75 -4.28 -25.53
N VAL A 293 1.74 -5.33 -24.71
CA VAL A 293 2.93 -5.71 -23.92
C VAL A 293 4.05 -6.08 -24.89
N ASN A 294 5.22 -5.48 -24.70
CA ASN A 294 6.42 -5.77 -25.46
C ASN A 294 7.63 -5.61 -24.54
N VAL A 295 7.92 -6.67 -23.81
CA VAL A 295 9.05 -6.71 -22.88
C VAL A 295 10.33 -6.95 -23.66
N GLY A 296 11.37 -6.19 -23.33
CA GLY A 296 12.66 -6.32 -24.00
C GLY A 296 13.71 -5.39 -23.44
N ARG A 297 14.87 -5.38 -24.11
CA ARG A 297 16.02 -4.56 -23.76
C ARG A 297 16.29 -3.55 -24.87
N ALA A 298 16.58 -2.31 -24.48
CA ALA A 298 17.02 -1.28 -25.41
C ALA A 298 18.05 -0.35 -24.75
N LYS A 299 18.70 0.47 -25.56
CA LYS A 299 19.56 1.58 -25.12
C LYS A 299 19.08 2.88 -25.74
N ILE A 300 19.10 3.96 -24.97
CA ILE A 300 18.74 5.31 -25.46
C ILE A 300 19.95 5.90 -26.18
N THR A 301 20.03 5.78 -27.49
CA THR A 301 21.21 6.13 -28.30
C THR A 301 21.08 7.45 -29.04
N SER A 302 19.86 7.87 -29.39
CA SER A 302 19.60 9.11 -30.14
C SER A 302 18.53 9.98 -29.47
N PRO A 303 18.77 10.48 -28.23
CA PRO A 303 17.75 11.19 -27.46
C PRO A 303 17.47 12.63 -27.93
N VAL A 304 18.30 13.19 -28.80
CA VAL A 304 18.19 14.61 -29.20
C VAL A 304 16.82 14.88 -29.80
N SER A 305 16.16 15.96 -29.37
CA SER A 305 14.80 16.38 -29.74
C SER A 305 13.63 15.47 -29.29
N ASN A 306 13.89 14.41 -28.50
CA ASN A 306 12.84 13.53 -27.98
C ASN A 306 12.55 13.82 -26.50
N GLY A 307 11.28 14.07 -26.18
CA GLY A 307 10.78 14.08 -24.80
C GLY A 307 10.34 12.70 -24.34
N ILE A 308 10.33 12.48 -23.03
CA ILE A 308 9.67 11.35 -22.37
C ILE A 308 8.35 11.86 -21.80
N TRP A 309 7.29 11.08 -21.99
CA TRP A 309 5.91 11.50 -21.74
C TRP A 309 5.14 10.47 -20.94
N SER A 310 4.08 10.88 -20.24
CA SER A 310 3.21 9.95 -19.49
C SER A 310 2.38 9.04 -20.41
N LYS A 311 2.17 9.47 -21.66
CA LYS A 311 1.52 8.74 -22.77
C LYS A 311 2.31 8.98 -24.06
N PRO A 312 2.08 8.27 -25.17
CA PRO A 312 2.74 8.57 -26.44
C PRO A 312 2.64 10.06 -26.84
N TYR A 313 3.68 10.59 -27.51
CA TYR A 313 3.97 12.04 -27.65
C TYR A 313 2.80 12.93 -28.08
N ASN A 314 1.81 12.46 -28.84
CA ASN A 314 0.68 13.30 -29.26
C ASN A 314 -0.70 12.77 -28.82
N VAL A 315 -0.76 11.97 -27.76
CA VAL A 315 -2.02 11.42 -27.24
C VAL A 315 -2.66 12.39 -26.24
N TYR A 316 -4.01 12.37 -26.16
CA TYR A 316 -4.79 13.21 -25.26
C TYR A 316 -4.47 12.95 -23.76
N GLY A 317 -4.35 14.03 -22.99
CA GLY A 317 -4.00 13.96 -21.56
C GLY A 317 -2.59 13.45 -21.31
N ARG A 318 -1.66 13.65 -22.24
CA ARG A 318 -0.24 13.43 -22.01
C ARG A 318 0.33 14.54 -21.13
N GLU A 319 1.35 14.19 -20.36
CA GLU A 319 2.15 15.12 -19.58
C GLU A 319 3.62 14.92 -19.92
N PHE A 320 4.38 16.01 -19.95
CA PHE A 320 5.83 15.95 -20.13
C PHE A 320 6.48 15.45 -18.84
N VAL A 321 7.32 14.43 -18.94
CA VAL A 321 8.03 13.86 -17.78
C VAL A 321 9.43 14.46 -17.68
N THR A 322 10.26 14.27 -18.72
CA THR A 322 11.62 14.83 -18.81
C THR A 322 12.16 14.70 -20.23
N ASN A 323 13.29 15.31 -20.51
CA ASN A 323 14.01 15.11 -21.78
C ASN A 323 14.64 13.71 -21.84
N ALA A 324 14.63 13.07 -23.00
CA ALA A 324 15.29 11.77 -23.18
C ALA A 324 16.82 11.84 -22.94
N THR A 325 17.42 13.02 -23.07
CA THR A 325 18.84 13.27 -22.81
C THR A 325 19.23 12.98 -21.36
N THR A 326 18.30 13.07 -20.41
CA THR A 326 18.52 12.69 -19.01
C THR A 326 18.97 11.23 -18.85
N TYR A 327 18.56 10.35 -19.77
CA TYR A 327 18.88 8.93 -19.74
C TYR A 327 19.72 8.50 -20.95
N ALA A 328 20.43 9.44 -21.57
CA ALA A 328 21.29 9.16 -22.72
C ALA A 328 22.29 8.03 -22.41
N GLN A 329 22.45 7.11 -23.36
CA GLN A 329 23.32 5.93 -23.27
C GLN A 329 22.98 4.94 -22.16
N GLN A 330 21.86 5.11 -21.44
CA GLN A 330 21.43 4.12 -20.46
C GLN A 330 20.71 2.95 -21.13
N GLU A 331 20.93 1.76 -20.59
CA GLU A 331 20.13 0.59 -20.91
C GLU A 331 18.82 0.63 -20.13
N ILE A 332 17.75 0.26 -20.82
CA ILE A 332 16.38 0.34 -20.32
C ILE A 332 15.66 -0.98 -20.55
N LYS A 333 14.68 -1.25 -19.68
CA LYS A 333 13.71 -2.34 -19.87
C LYS A 333 12.47 -1.78 -20.54
N LEU A 334 12.18 -2.27 -21.74
CA LEU A 334 10.91 -2.02 -22.43
C LEU A 334 9.79 -2.81 -21.75
N LEU A 335 8.60 -2.22 -21.71
CA LEU A 335 7.41 -2.79 -21.08
C LEU A 335 6.28 -2.97 -22.09
N ARG A 336 6.03 -1.93 -22.89
CA ARG A 336 4.91 -1.83 -23.83
C ARG A 336 5.32 -1.11 -25.09
N GLU A 337 4.59 -1.37 -26.15
CA GLU A 337 4.71 -0.73 -27.46
C GLU A 337 3.35 -0.20 -27.88
N ALA A 338 3.30 1.07 -28.29
CA ALA A 338 2.10 1.70 -28.82
C ALA A 338 2.40 2.38 -30.16
N GLN A 339 1.45 2.33 -31.07
CA GLN A 339 1.54 3.02 -32.37
C GLN A 339 0.49 4.11 -32.48
N THR A 340 0.89 5.29 -32.94
CA THR A 340 0.01 6.40 -33.29
C THR A 340 0.25 6.82 -34.74
N ALA A 341 -0.51 7.80 -35.23
CA ALA A 341 -0.29 8.39 -36.56
C ALA A 341 1.13 8.96 -36.74
N LYS A 342 1.80 9.37 -35.65
CA LYS A 342 3.14 9.98 -35.67
C LYS A 342 4.30 8.99 -35.51
N GLY A 343 4.05 7.76 -35.10
CA GLY A 343 5.10 6.75 -34.97
C GLY A 343 4.83 5.68 -33.91
N THR A 344 5.86 4.89 -33.62
CA THR A 344 5.86 3.88 -32.58
C THR A 344 6.58 4.40 -31.34
N TYR A 345 5.97 4.20 -30.17
CA TYR A 345 6.48 4.62 -28.89
C TYR A 345 6.61 3.40 -27.97
N TYR A 346 7.63 3.39 -27.12
CA TYR A 346 7.82 2.37 -26.10
C TYR A 346 7.69 2.95 -24.71
N GLN A 347 6.93 2.26 -23.86
CA GLN A 347 6.99 2.48 -22.43
C GLN A 347 8.19 1.74 -21.86
N PHE A 348 8.95 2.40 -20.99
CA PHE A 348 10.14 1.80 -20.41
C PHE A 348 10.29 2.05 -18.91
N SER A 349 11.15 1.25 -18.29
CA SER A 349 11.53 1.35 -16.89
C SER A 349 13.05 1.28 -16.71
N ILE A 350 13.49 1.87 -15.60
CA ILE A 350 14.86 1.79 -15.10
C ILE A 350 14.74 1.41 -13.62
N ASN A 351 15.52 0.43 -13.17
CA ASN A 351 15.47 -0.09 -11.79
C ASN A 351 14.03 -0.44 -11.34
N ASN A 352 13.26 -1.09 -12.21
CA ASN A 352 11.85 -1.45 -12.02
C ASN A 352 10.87 -0.28 -11.78
N LYS A 353 11.31 0.98 -11.95
CA LYS A 353 10.44 2.16 -11.95
C LYS A 353 10.07 2.54 -13.37
N THR A 354 8.78 2.57 -13.68
CA THR A 354 8.28 3.08 -14.97
C THR A 354 8.59 4.56 -15.10
N ILE A 355 9.25 4.95 -16.19
CA ILE A 355 9.67 6.33 -16.44
C ILE A 355 8.69 7.04 -17.36
N GLY A 356 8.29 6.40 -18.46
CA GLY A 356 7.34 6.96 -19.41
C GLY A 356 7.45 6.35 -20.80
N TRP A 357 6.90 7.06 -21.78
CA TRP A 357 6.90 6.72 -23.18
C TRP A 357 7.93 7.53 -23.95
N ILE A 358 8.71 6.85 -24.79
CA ILE A 358 9.73 7.45 -25.66
C ILE A 358 9.53 6.96 -27.10
N ASP A 359 9.87 7.80 -28.07
CA ASP A 359 9.83 7.44 -29.48
C ASP A 359 10.82 6.33 -29.80
N LYS A 360 10.41 5.34 -30.61
CA LYS A 360 11.26 4.22 -31.07
C LYS A 360 12.56 4.71 -31.71
N ARG A 361 12.54 5.85 -32.40
CA ARG A 361 13.72 6.41 -33.10
C ARG A 361 14.83 6.85 -32.13
N ALA A 362 14.52 7.06 -30.86
CA ALA A 362 15.52 7.37 -29.84
C ALA A 362 16.25 6.12 -29.29
N LEU A 363 15.83 4.91 -29.70
CA LEU A 363 16.24 3.65 -29.11
C LEU A 363 17.00 2.75 -30.09
N THR A 364 18.04 2.08 -29.59
CA THR A 364 18.58 0.86 -30.18
C THR A 364 18.01 -0.33 -29.41
N ILE A 365 17.16 -1.13 -30.04
CA ILE A 365 16.50 -2.31 -29.43
C ILE A 365 17.39 -3.54 -29.64
N TYR A 366 17.66 -4.28 -28.56
CA TYR A 366 18.48 -5.49 -28.62
C TYR A 366 17.63 -6.75 -28.79
N PRO A 367 18.11 -7.74 -29.58
CA PRO A 367 17.38 -8.99 -29.78
C PRO A 367 17.38 -9.91 -28.55
N TYR A 368 18.37 -9.76 -27.66
CA TYR A 368 18.58 -10.57 -26.47
C TYR A 368 18.61 -9.75 -25.19
N ASP A 369 18.21 -10.40 -24.10
CA ASP A 369 18.28 -9.89 -22.75
C ASP A 369 19.71 -9.89 -22.19
N SER A 370 19.91 -9.18 -21.08
CA SER A 370 21.09 -9.26 -20.23
C SER A 370 20.72 -9.73 -18.83
N ILE A 371 21.69 -10.32 -18.14
CA ILE A 371 21.55 -10.66 -16.73
C ILE A 371 21.61 -9.36 -15.93
N ILE A 372 20.49 -9.02 -15.28
CA ILE A 372 20.36 -7.89 -14.36
C ILE A 372 20.96 -8.27 -13.00
N SER A 373 20.65 -9.49 -12.52
CA SER A 373 21.20 -10.04 -11.28
C SER A 373 21.34 -11.57 -11.36
N SER A 374 22.28 -12.12 -10.60
CA SER A 374 22.52 -13.56 -10.49
C SER A 374 22.93 -13.91 -9.06
N LYS A 375 22.35 -14.97 -8.49
CA LYS A 375 22.72 -15.50 -7.18
C LYS A 375 22.63 -17.02 -7.14
N ASN A 376 23.58 -17.64 -6.43
CA ASN A 376 23.47 -19.04 -6.07
C ASN A 376 22.49 -19.18 -4.90
N VAL A 377 21.68 -20.23 -4.94
CA VAL A 377 20.64 -20.51 -3.94
C VAL A 377 20.61 -22.01 -3.67
N ASN A 378 20.08 -22.40 -2.52
CA ASN A 378 19.78 -23.79 -2.20
C ASN A 378 18.31 -23.83 -1.77
N LEU A 379 17.43 -24.01 -2.74
CA LEU A 379 15.99 -24.01 -2.52
C LEU A 379 15.38 -25.29 -3.11
N ASP A 380 14.31 -25.74 -2.49
CA ASP A 380 13.45 -26.78 -3.01
C ASP A 380 12.10 -26.18 -3.41
N GLY A 381 11.46 -26.74 -4.42
CA GLY A 381 10.13 -26.33 -4.85
C GLY A 381 9.44 -27.40 -5.67
N GLN A 382 8.26 -27.07 -6.18
CA GLN A 382 7.47 -27.94 -7.03
C GLN A 382 6.94 -27.17 -8.25
N ILE A 383 6.94 -27.81 -9.42
CA ILE A 383 6.41 -27.22 -10.64
C ILE A 383 4.88 -27.27 -10.61
N THR A 384 4.25 -26.22 -10.11
CA THR A 384 2.78 -26.14 -9.92
C THR A 384 2.06 -25.38 -11.03
N ASN A 385 2.74 -24.47 -11.74
CA ASN A 385 2.13 -23.65 -12.81
C ASN A 385 2.87 -23.83 -14.16
N PRO A 386 2.93 -25.04 -14.73
CA PRO A 386 3.78 -25.33 -15.88
C PRO A 386 3.26 -24.77 -17.22
N THR A 387 1.96 -24.49 -17.35
CA THR A 387 1.35 -24.12 -18.63
C THR A 387 1.91 -22.80 -19.17
N GLY A 388 2.30 -22.79 -20.45
CA GLY A 388 2.88 -21.61 -21.11
C GLY A 388 4.37 -21.37 -20.82
N ASN A 389 5.01 -22.21 -19.99
CA ASN A 389 6.41 -22.05 -19.61
C ASN A 389 7.32 -23.09 -20.29
N GLY A 390 8.35 -22.60 -20.95
CA GLY A 390 9.44 -23.42 -21.47
C GLY A 390 10.56 -23.62 -20.44
N ILE A 391 11.26 -24.74 -20.57
CA ILE A 391 12.54 -25.02 -19.92
C ILE A 391 13.63 -24.78 -20.96
N TRP A 392 14.67 -24.05 -20.59
CA TRP A 392 15.66 -23.50 -21.51
C TRP A 392 17.09 -23.85 -21.08
N THR A 393 18.03 -23.83 -22.03
CA THR A 393 19.46 -24.09 -21.73
C THR A 393 20.12 -22.98 -20.90
N LYS A 394 19.64 -21.75 -21.05
CA LYS A 394 19.92 -20.56 -20.22
C LYS A 394 18.59 -19.88 -19.88
N ALA A 395 18.55 -18.85 -19.03
CA ALA A 395 17.31 -18.09 -18.88
C ALA A 395 16.79 -17.60 -20.24
N TYR A 396 15.46 -17.59 -20.36
CA TYR A 396 14.77 -17.24 -21.59
C TYR A 396 15.28 -15.89 -22.14
N LYS A 397 15.42 -15.82 -23.47
CA LYS A 397 15.86 -14.64 -24.24
C LYS A 397 17.31 -14.17 -24.02
N LEU A 398 18.14 -14.88 -23.26
CA LEU A 398 19.60 -14.66 -23.28
C LEU A 398 20.21 -15.15 -24.60
N GLU A 399 21.37 -14.61 -24.96
CA GLU A 399 22.09 -15.00 -26.18
C GLU A 399 22.49 -16.50 -26.18
N GLY A 400 22.20 -17.18 -27.28
CA GLY A 400 22.44 -18.62 -27.46
C GLY A 400 21.47 -19.54 -26.69
N THR A 401 20.35 -19.02 -26.19
CA THR A 401 19.34 -19.83 -25.49
C THR A 401 18.55 -20.71 -26.46
N THR A 402 18.39 -21.98 -26.12
CA THR A 402 17.61 -22.97 -26.88
C THR A 402 16.58 -23.66 -25.98
N SER A 403 15.45 -24.08 -26.55
CA SER A 403 14.39 -24.80 -25.82
C SER A 403 14.83 -26.22 -25.50
N VAL A 404 14.71 -26.63 -24.24
CA VAL A 404 14.97 -28.00 -23.76
C VAL A 404 13.69 -28.82 -23.76
N ALA A 405 12.62 -28.30 -23.15
CA ALA A 405 11.32 -28.97 -23.04
C ALA A 405 10.22 -27.98 -22.63
N GLN A 406 8.96 -28.38 -22.74
CA GLN A 406 7.85 -27.69 -22.08
C GLN A 406 7.80 -28.08 -20.59
N ALA A 407 7.53 -27.13 -19.71
CA ALA A 407 7.46 -27.38 -18.26
C ALA A 407 6.34 -28.36 -17.88
N THR A 408 5.30 -28.49 -18.73
CA THR A 408 4.19 -29.43 -18.55
C THR A 408 4.65 -30.90 -18.49
N LYS A 409 5.78 -31.23 -19.12
CA LYS A 409 6.41 -32.57 -19.01
C LYS A 409 6.81 -32.93 -17.57
N TYR A 410 7.05 -31.92 -16.73
CA TYR A 410 7.53 -32.08 -15.35
C TYR A 410 6.51 -31.54 -14.33
N ALA A 411 5.24 -31.42 -14.72
CA ALA A 411 4.18 -30.95 -13.82
C ALA A 411 4.14 -31.77 -12.50
N ASN A 412 3.99 -31.06 -11.38
CA ASN A 412 3.95 -31.62 -10.02
C ASN A 412 5.22 -32.38 -9.60
N LYS A 413 6.34 -32.21 -10.30
CA LYS A 413 7.63 -32.75 -9.86
C LYS A 413 8.30 -31.77 -8.91
N ASP A 414 8.91 -32.34 -7.87
CA ASP A 414 9.78 -31.61 -6.96
C ASP A 414 11.11 -31.30 -7.67
N VAL A 415 11.62 -30.09 -7.44
CA VAL A 415 12.83 -29.57 -8.07
C VAL A 415 13.78 -29.03 -7.01
N LYS A 416 15.08 -29.25 -7.22
CA LYS A 416 16.14 -28.51 -6.54
C LYS A 416 16.59 -27.34 -7.39
N ILE A 417 16.73 -26.18 -6.76
CA ILE A 417 17.12 -24.93 -7.39
C ILE A 417 18.48 -24.51 -6.86
N SER A 418 19.45 -24.40 -7.78
CA SER A 418 20.85 -24.08 -7.47
C SER A 418 21.19 -22.61 -7.74
N GLN A 419 20.45 -21.95 -8.64
CA GLN A 419 20.74 -20.60 -9.08
C GLN A 419 19.46 -19.85 -9.46
N GLN A 420 19.44 -18.56 -9.19
CA GLN A 420 18.40 -17.62 -9.62
C GLN A 420 19.06 -16.51 -10.45
N ILE A 421 18.48 -16.19 -11.61
CA ILE A 421 18.89 -15.03 -12.40
C ILE A 421 17.69 -14.18 -12.80
N GLU A 422 17.90 -12.87 -12.87
CA GLU A 422 16.91 -11.89 -13.32
C GLU A 422 17.34 -11.28 -14.66
N THR A 423 16.42 -11.19 -15.60
CA THR A 423 16.59 -10.57 -16.92
C THR A 423 15.47 -9.56 -17.17
N GLN A 424 15.47 -8.89 -18.33
CA GLN A 424 14.38 -7.98 -18.69
C GLN A 424 13.03 -8.71 -18.76
N HIS A 425 13.01 -9.96 -19.24
CA HIS A 425 11.78 -10.76 -19.35
C HIS A 425 11.27 -11.34 -18.01
N GLY A 426 12.14 -11.66 -17.05
CA GLY A 426 11.68 -12.28 -15.80
C GLY A 426 12.79 -12.79 -14.91
N THR A 427 12.41 -13.60 -13.92
CA THR A 427 13.36 -14.30 -13.06
C THR A 427 13.27 -15.78 -13.35
N TYR A 428 14.42 -16.43 -13.51
CA TYR A 428 14.51 -17.83 -13.87
C TYR A 428 15.33 -18.60 -12.84
N TYR A 429 14.92 -19.83 -12.57
CA TYR A 429 15.58 -20.77 -11.68
C TYR A 429 16.28 -21.85 -12.49
N ASN A 430 17.55 -22.12 -12.18
CA ASN A 430 18.23 -23.31 -12.65
C ASN A 430 17.75 -24.50 -11.82
N ILE A 431 17.06 -25.43 -12.46
CA ILE A 431 16.41 -26.56 -11.81
C ILE A 431 17.07 -27.89 -12.13
N SER A 432 17.04 -28.77 -11.15
CA SER A 432 17.36 -30.19 -11.27
C SER A 432 16.24 -31.04 -10.68
N ILE A 433 16.04 -32.23 -11.24
CA ILE A 433 15.08 -33.23 -10.78
C ILE A 433 15.87 -34.52 -10.58
N ASP A 434 15.72 -35.14 -9.40
CA ASP A 434 16.43 -36.38 -9.03
C ASP A 434 17.96 -36.30 -9.24
N GLY A 435 18.55 -35.13 -8.96
CA GLY A 435 19.99 -34.86 -9.12
C GLY A 435 20.46 -34.59 -10.56
N LYS A 436 19.58 -34.75 -11.56
CA LYS A 436 19.88 -34.44 -12.96
C LYS A 436 19.53 -32.99 -13.28
N ALA A 437 20.48 -32.23 -13.84
CA ALA A 437 20.22 -30.89 -14.34
C ALA A 437 19.19 -30.91 -15.48
N ILE A 438 18.15 -30.07 -15.37
CA ILE A 438 17.04 -30.01 -16.34
C ILE A 438 17.12 -28.74 -17.19
N GLY A 439 17.42 -27.59 -16.57
CA GLY A 439 17.58 -26.32 -17.29
C GLY A 439 17.05 -25.13 -16.49
N TRP A 440 16.76 -24.05 -17.18
CA TRP A 440 16.22 -22.81 -16.60
C TRP A 440 14.72 -22.71 -16.85
N LEU A 441 13.97 -22.47 -15.77
CA LEU A 441 12.52 -22.33 -15.80
C LEU A 441 12.11 -21.00 -15.15
N ASP A 442 11.07 -20.35 -15.66
CA ASP A 442 10.53 -19.14 -15.06
C ASP A 442 10.11 -19.41 -13.61
N ARG A 443 10.49 -18.51 -12.69
CA ARG A 443 10.22 -18.68 -11.26
C ARG A 443 8.73 -18.87 -10.95
N ASN A 444 7.84 -18.27 -11.75
CA ASN A 444 6.40 -18.27 -11.50
C ASN A 444 5.77 -19.64 -11.82
N ALA A 445 6.49 -20.51 -12.52
CA ALA A 445 6.09 -21.90 -12.73
C ALA A 445 6.30 -22.78 -11.48
N ILE A 446 7.07 -22.30 -10.49
CA ILE A 446 7.52 -23.08 -9.34
C ILE A 446 6.97 -22.47 -8.03
N THR A 447 6.34 -23.31 -7.21
CA THR A 447 6.04 -22.96 -5.81
C THR A 447 7.19 -23.44 -4.92
N LEU A 448 7.80 -22.53 -4.16
CA LEU A 448 8.90 -22.87 -3.24
C LEU A 448 8.39 -23.56 -1.97
N TYR A 449 9.14 -24.55 -1.52
CA TYR A 449 8.98 -25.21 -0.23
C TYR A 449 9.60 -24.38 0.89
N ASP A 450 9.00 -24.47 2.08
CA ASP A 450 9.54 -23.90 3.30
C ASP A 450 10.71 -24.77 3.79
N GLN A 451 11.79 -24.12 4.22
CA GLN A 451 12.93 -24.81 4.82
C GLN A 451 12.71 -25.02 6.32
N GLU A 452 13.12 -26.17 6.84
CA GLU A 452 13.04 -26.47 8.26
C GLU A 452 14.10 -25.68 9.04
N GLU A 453 13.69 -24.89 10.03
CA GLU A 453 14.60 -24.21 10.96
C GLU A 453 15.26 -25.21 11.90
N TYR A 454 14.49 -26.20 12.36
CA TYR A 454 14.97 -27.35 13.11
C TYR A 454 13.99 -28.52 12.99
N ASN A 455 14.50 -29.73 13.24
CA ASN A 455 13.73 -30.95 13.34
C ASN A 455 14.37 -31.89 14.37
N LYS A 456 13.77 -31.97 15.56
CA LYS A 456 14.35 -32.67 16.73
C LYS A 456 13.44 -33.79 17.22
N THR A 457 14.04 -34.84 17.76
CA THR A 457 13.32 -35.91 18.47
C THR A 457 12.78 -35.39 19.79
N VAL A 458 11.56 -35.77 20.14
CA VAL A 458 10.91 -35.48 21.42
C VAL A 458 10.17 -36.72 21.92
N ALA A 459 9.80 -36.74 23.21
CA ALA A 459 8.95 -37.77 23.79
C ALA A 459 7.87 -37.07 24.61
N ILE A 460 6.71 -36.86 24.00
CA ILE A 460 5.60 -36.09 24.59
C ILE A 460 4.30 -36.87 24.41
N ASP A 461 3.57 -37.09 25.50
CA ASP A 461 2.21 -37.60 25.44
C ASP A 461 1.22 -36.45 25.29
N ALA A 462 0.24 -36.59 24.41
CA ALA A 462 -0.75 -35.56 24.16
C ALA A 462 -2.10 -36.13 23.72
N VAL A 463 -3.13 -35.28 23.71
CA VAL A 463 -4.42 -35.55 23.08
C VAL A 463 -4.63 -34.58 21.93
N VAL A 464 -5.09 -35.08 20.79
CA VAL A 464 -5.50 -34.21 19.69
C VAL A 464 -6.86 -33.58 20.03
N LYS A 465 -6.93 -32.25 20.10
CA LYS A 465 -8.14 -31.50 20.51
C LYS A 465 -8.54 -30.42 19.51
N ASN A 466 -7.60 -29.57 19.09
CA ASN A 466 -7.92 -28.38 18.28
C ASN A 466 -7.72 -28.64 16.79
N VAL A 467 -8.59 -29.47 16.21
CA VAL A 467 -8.40 -29.98 14.82
C VAL A 467 -8.89 -29.05 13.72
N LYS A 468 -9.80 -28.12 14.02
CA LYS A 468 -10.49 -27.31 13.01
C LYS A 468 -9.50 -26.55 12.10
N GLY A 469 -9.58 -26.80 10.80
CA GLY A 469 -8.74 -26.16 9.79
C GLY A 469 -7.32 -26.73 9.69
N ASN A 470 -7.02 -27.83 10.38
CA ASN A 470 -5.73 -28.52 10.31
C ASN A 470 -5.87 -29.86 9.57
N ALA A 471 -4.75 -30.31 9.02
CA ALA A 471 -4.66 -31.60 8.34
C ALA A 471 -3.36 -32.30 8.74
N VAL A 472 -3.32 -33.60 8.48
CA VAL A 472 -2.16 -34.46 8.72
C VAL A 472 -1.38 -34.62 7.43
N TRP A 473 -0.06 -34.50 7.51
CA TRP A 473 0.85 -34.47 6.37
C TRP A 473 1.97 -35.50 6.53
N THR A 474 2.56 -35.96 5.42
CA THR A 474 3.71 -36.90 5.47
C THR A 474 4.99 -36.25 6.00
N GLU A 475 5.15 -34.96 5.74
CA GLU A 475 6.22 -34.08 6.22
C GLU A 475 5.61 -32.81 6.79
N PRO A 476 6.33 -31.95 7.53
CA PRO A 476 5.79 -30.67 7.96
C PRO A 476 5.13 -29.91 6.80
N TYR A 477 4.04 -29.19 7.08
CA TYR A 477 3.27 -28.55 6.02
C TYR A 477 4.15 -27.61 5.20
N ARG A 478 4.07 -27.73 3.87
CA ARG A 478 4.85 -26.99 2.86
C ARG A 478 6.37 -27.26 2.83
N THR A 479 6.88 -28.34 3.43
CA THR A 479 8.28 -28.76 3.20
C THR A 479 8.40 -29.74 2.01
N VAL A 480 9.63 -30.01 1.58
CA VAL A 480 9.91 -30.93 0.47
C VAL A 480 9.31 -32.32 0.73
N GLY A 481 8.66 -32.92 -0.27
CA GLY A 481 8.03 -34.24 -0.15
C GLY A 481 6.73 -34.29 0.64
N THR A 482 6.21 -33.14 1.11
CA THR A 482 4.94 -33.07 1.86
C THR A 482 3.75 -33.50 1.01
N LYS A 483 2.93 -34.41 1.55
CA LYS A 483 1.69 -34.91 0.96
C LYS A 483 0.59 -34.94 2.01
N LEU A 484 -0.63 -34.60 1.60
CA LEU A 484 -1.80 -34.69 2.47
C LEU A 484 -2.09 -36.16 2.77
N ILE A 485 -2.14 -36.51 4.06
CA ILE A 485 -2.57 -37.83 4.53
C ILE A 485 -4.08 -37.83 4.76
N GLY A 486 -4.61 -36.77 5.37
CA GLY A 486 -6.05 -36.64 5.63
C GLY A 486 -6.40 -35.57 6.66
N PRO A 487 -7.69 -35.41 6.98
CA PRO A 487 -8.16 -34.43 7.95
C PRO A 487 -7.73 -34.77 9.38
N ALA A 488 -7.38 -33.75 10.17
CA ALA A 488 -6.97 -33.92 11.56
C ALA A 488 -8.11 -34.43 12.47
N GLU A 489 -9.37 -34.19 12.06
CA GLU A 489 -10.61 -34.65 12.71
C GLU A 489 -10.62 -36.16 12.95
N THR A 490 -9.97 -36.95 12.09
CA THR A 490 -9.81 -38.41 12.22
C THR A 490 -9.16 -38.84 13.55
N TYR A 491 -8.40 -37.93 14.16
CA TYR A 491 -7.65 -38.16 15.39
C TYR A 491 -8.20 -37.38 16.58
N LEU A 492 -9.30 -36.64 16.41
CA LEU A 492 -9.91 -35.86 17.49
C LEU A 492 -10.18 -36.74 18.73
N ASN A 493 -9.78 -36.25 19.89
CA ASN A 493 -9.85 -36.91 21.20
C ASN A 493 -9.02 -38.20 21.36
N LYS A 494 -8.16 -38.55 20.40
CA LYS A 494 -7.23 -39.69 20.56
C LYS A 494 -5.99 -39.27 21.34
N GLU A 495 -5.58 -40.12 22.27
CA GLU A 495 -4.25 -40.05 22.88
C GLU A 495 -3.19 -40.46 21.84
N VAL A 496 -2.10 -39.70 21.81
CA VAL A 496 -1.02 -39.83 20.83
C VAL A 496 0.32 -39.58 21.48
N GLU A 497 1.37 -40.16 20.89
CA GLU A 497 2.76 -39.94 21.28
C GLU A 497 3.44 -39.08 20.23
N VAL A 498 3.86 -37.87 20.58
CA VAL A 498 4.66 -37.02 19.71
C VAL A 498 6.11 -37.45 19.82
N VAL A 499 6.70 -37.76 18.67
CA VAL A 499 8.06 -38.30 18.54
C VAL A 499 9.05 -37.32 17.92
N ARG A 500 8.58 -36.32 17.19
CA ARG A 500 9.42 -35.24 16.64
C ARG A 500 8.70 -33.90 16.67
N GLU A 501 9.48 -32.83 16.81
CA GLU A 501 9.06 -31.44 16.65
C GLU A 501 9.89 -30.79 15.55
N ALA A 502 9.22 -30.22 14.54
CA ALA A 502 9.85 -29.47 13.47
C ALA A 502 9.29 -28.05 13.42
N LYS A 503 10.16 -27.09 13.13
CA LYS A 503 9.80 -25.69 12.98
C LYS A 503 10.07 -25.25 11.55
N THR A 504 9.09 -24.58 10.96
CA THR A 504 9.21 -23.92 9.66
C THR A 504 8.76 -22.45 9.82
N PRO A 505 9.01 -21.59 8.81
CA PRO A 505 8.48 -20.23 8.76
C PRO A 505 6.95 -20.15 8.95
N LYS A 506 6.19 -21.22 8.66
CA LYS A 506 4.73 -21.26 8.81
C LYS A 506 4.26 -21.66 10.21
N GLY A 507 5.04 -22.42 10.96
CA GLY A 507 4.57 -22.97 12.23
C GLY A 507 5.48 -24.04 12.81
N THR A 508 5.03 -24.60 13.93
CA THR A 508 5.68 -25.76 14.55
C THR A 508 4.75 -26.95 14.37
N TYR A 509 5.31 -28.07 13.91
CA TYR A 509 4.56 -29.29 13.63
C TYR A 509 5.09 -30.42 14.48
N TYR A 510 4.17 -31.29 14.91
CA TYR A 510 4.44 -32.49 15.67
C TYR A 510 4.23 -33.73 14.82
N GLN A 511 5.27 -34.55 14.72
CA GLN A 511 5.15 -35.91 14.21
C GLN A 511 4.61 -36.78 15.34
N PHE A 512 3.48 -37.44 15.11
CA PHE A 512 2.81 -38.20 16.16
C PHE A 512 2.55 -39.65 15.76
N LYS A 513 2.48 -40.51 16.78
CA LYS A 513 2.06 -41.90 16.70
C LYS A 513 0.66 -42.06 17.28
N SER A 514 -0.12 -42.96 16.67
CA SER A 514 -1.39 -43.43 17.21
C SER A 514 -1.43 -44.95 17.07
N GLY A 515 -1.74 -45.66 18.16
CA GLY A 515 -1.65 -47.13 18.20
C GLY A 515 -0.25 -47.67 17.88
N GLY A 516 0.80 -46.96 18.32
CA GLY A 516 2.21 -47.34 18.10
C GLY A 516 2.77 -47.05 16.70
N LYS A 517 1.94 -46.68 15.73
CA LYS A 517 2.36 -46.38 14.35
C LYS A 517 2.53 -44.88 14.15
N VAL A 518 3.61 -44.47 13.47
CA VAL A 518 3.79 -43.07 13.05
C VAL A 518 2.71 -42.76 12.02
N ILE A 519 1.93 -41.71 12.30
CA ILE A 519 0.83 -41.29 11.43
C ILE A 519 1.29 -40.22 10.46
N GLY A 520 1.95 -39.18 10.96
CA GLY A 520 2.38 -38.03 10.16
C GLY A 520 2.60 -36.80 11.02
N TRP A 521 2.68 -35.65 10.38
CA TRP A 521 2.88 -34.33 10.97
C TRP A 521 1.57 -33.55 11.04
N LEU A 522 1.33 -32.91 12.17
CA LEU A 522 0.16 -32.05 12.42
C LEU A 522 0.62 -30.78 13.16
N ASP A 523 -0.07 -29.66 12.98
CA ASP A 523 0.26 -28.41 13.68
C ASP A 523 0.27 -28.63 15.20
N LYS A 524 1.32 -28.16 15.88
CA LYS A 524 1.50 -28.27 17.34
C LYS A 524 0.30 -27.76 18.14
N LYS A 525 -0.42 -26.75 17.64
CA LYS A 525 -1.61 -26.17 18.30
C LYS A 525 -2.79 -27.14 18.37
N ALA A 526 -2.81 -28.17 17.53
CA ALA A 526 -3.85 -29.20 17.55
C ALA A 526 -3.78 -30.09 18.79
N PHE A 527 -2.66 -30.07 19.53
CA PHE A 527 -2.40 -30.97 20.65
C PHE A 527 -2.60 -30.26 22.00
N ASP A 528 -3.31 -30.91 22.92
CA ASP A 528 -3.26 -30.61 24.35
C ASP A 528 -2.25 -31.57 24.99
N VAL A 529 -1.12 -31.03 25.41
CA VAL A 529 0.04 -31.78 25.89
C VAL A 529 -0.14 -32.14 27.37
N TYR A 530 0.17 -33.39 27.72
CA TYR A 530 0.22 -33.84 29.11
C TYR A 530 1.49 -33.37 29.81
N ASP A 531 1.39 -33.12 31.11
CA ASP A 531 2.53 -32.82 31.95
C ASP A 531 3.26 -34.11 32.34
N ASN A 532 4.58 -34.11 32.17
CA ASN A 532 5.42 -35.22 32.59
C ASN A 532 5.44 -35.34 34.12
N ILE A 533 5.46 -36.58 34.61
CA ILE A 533 5.65 -36.88 36.03
C ILE A 533 7.16 -36.94 36.28
N ASN A 534 7.71 -35.90 36.91
CA ASN A 534 9.13 -35.75 37.18
C ASN A 534 9.64 -36.82 38.17
N TYR A 535 8.85 -37.10 39.21
CA TYR A 535 9.06 -38.24 40.10
C TYR A 535 7.72 -38.74 40.64
N ASN A 536 7.71 -40.00 41.09
CA ASN A 536 6.60 -40.60 41.79
C ASN A 536 7.14 -41.59 42.84
N LYS A 537 7.11 -41.21 44.13
CA LYS A 537 7.68 -42.01 45.23
C LYS A 537 6.61 -42.48 46.21
N ALA A 538 6.81 -43.65 46.80
CA ALA A 538 5.97 -44.13 47.89
C ALA A 538 6.24 -43.32 49.17
N VAL A 539 5.18 -43.05 49.93
CA VAL A 539 5.22 -42.39 51.23
C VAL A 539 4.24 -43.06 52.20
N ASN A 540 4.35 -42.76 53.49
CA ASN A 540 3.45 -43.27 54.52
C ASN A 540 3.17 -42.14 55.51
N LEU A 541 2.19 -41.30 55.19
CA LEU A 541 1.84 -40.12 55.99
C LEU A 541 0.37 -40.17 56.37
N ASP A 542 0.07 -39.81 57.62
CA ASP A 542 -1.30 -39.57 58.05
C ASP A 542 -1.63 -38.08 57.81
N ALA A 543 -2.83 -37.79 57.28
CA ALA A 543 -3.25 -36.42 56.99
C ALA A 543 -4.77 -36.25 57.10
N VAL A 544 -5.25 -35.02 57.14
CA VAL A 544 -6.67 -34.67 56.95
C VAL A 544 -6.81 -33.80 55.71
N VAL A 545 -7.87 -33.98 54.96
CA VAL A 545 -8.19 -33.11 53.82
C VAL A 545 -8.91 -31.87 54.33
N GLU A 546 -8.33 -30.68 54.20
CA GLU A 546 -8.90 -29.43 54.74
C GLU A 546 -9.10 -28.36 53.66
N ASN A 547 -8.07 -28.10 52.86
CA ASN A 547 -8.04 -26.99 51.90
C ASN A 547 -8.58 -27.41 50.52
N VAL A 548 -9.89 -27.62 50.42
CA VAL A 548 -10.53 -28.24 49.24
C VAL A 548 -10.95 -27.27 48.13
N THR A 549 -10.98 -25.97 48.38
CA THR A 549 -11.51 -24.97 47.43
C THR A 549 -10.72 -24.98 46.12
N GLY A 550 -11.42 -25.13 45.00
CA GLY A 550 -10.81 -25.14 43.65
C GLY A 550 -10.07 -26.43 43.28
N ASN A 551 -10.12 -27.47 44.11
CA ASN A 551 -9.41 -28.72 43.87
C ASN A 551 -10.37 -29.88 43.56
N ALA A 552 -9.86 -30.86 42.84
CA ALA A 552 -10.56 -32.09 42.49
C ALA A 552 -9.64 -33.31 42.66
N VAL A 553 -10.25 -34.48 42.78
CA VAL A 553 -9.58 -35.77 42.88
C VAL A 553 -9.49 -36.39 41.49
N TRP A 554 -8.32 -36.92 41.15
CA TRP A 554 -8.00 -37.44 39.83
C TRP A 554 -7.45 -38.87 39.91
N THR A 555 -7.53 -39.64 38.82
CA THR A 555 -6.95 -41.00 38.76
C THR A 555 -5.42 -41.03 38.69
N ALA A 556 -4.82 -39.91 38.30
CA ALA A 556 -3.38 -39.65 38.21
C ALA A 556 -3.13 -38.17 38.57
N PRO A 557 -1.88 -37.72 38.76
CA PRO A 557 -1.59 -36.28 38.93
C PRO A 557 -2.29 -35.42 37.88
N TYR A 558 -2.80 -34.26 38.28
CA TYR A 558 -3.59 -33.41 37.38
C TYR A 558 -2.79 -33.08 36.11
N LYS A 559 -3.45 -33.27 34.95
CA LYS A 559 -2.91 -33.08 33.60
C LYS A 559 -1.77 -34.04 33.19
N SER A 560 -1.55 -35.18 33.88
CA SER A 560 -0.67 -36.24 33.37
C SER A 560 -1.40 -37.21 32.42
N LYS A 561 -0.64 -38.06 31.70
CA LYS A 561 -1.20 -39.11 30.83
C LYS A 561 -2.20 -40.00 31.57
N GLY A 562 -3.34 -40.32 30.94
CA GLY A 562 -4.38 -41.21 31.48
C GLY A 562 -5.21 -40.62 32.63
N VAL A 563 -5.07 -39.32 32.92
CA VAL A 563 -5.81 -38.67 34.01
C VAL A 563 -7.31 -38.57 33.70
N LYS A 564 -8.14 -38.93 34.68
CA LYS A 564 -9.60 -38.78 34.64
C LYS A 564 -10.08 -38.16 35.95
N LEU A 565 -11.13 -37.35 35.88
CA LEU A 565 -11.79 -36.80 37.06
C LEU A 565 -12.46 -37.94 37.83
N VAL A 566 -12.17 -38.03 39.13
CA VAL A 566 -12.83 -38.98 40.04
C VAL A 566 -14.01 -38.29 40.72
N THR A 567 -13.75 -37.19 41.43
CA THR A 567 -14.78 -36.40 42.14
C THR A 567 -14.23 -35.04 42.60
N SER A 568 -15.07 -34.19 43.17
CA SER A 568 -14.66 -32.96 43.85
C SER A 568 -13.92 -33.26 45.17
N ALA A 569 -12.87 -32.49 45.47
CA ALA A 569 -12.12 -32.63 46.73
C ALA A 569 -12.99 -32.34 47.97
N ALA A 570 -14.04 -31.52 47.82
CA ALA A 570 -14.97 -31.18 48.90
C ALA A 570 -15.65 -32.40 49.53
N THR A 571 -15.81 -33.49 48.76
CA THR A 571 -16.37 -34.78 49.24
C THR A 571 -15.59 -35.36 50.42
N TYR A 572 -14.30 -35.06 50.52
CA TYR A 572 -13.40 -35.63 51.53
C TYR A 572 -12.98 -34.63 52.61
N LYS A 573 -13.53 -33.40 52.63
CA LYS A 573 -13.18 -32.40 53.64
C LYS A 573 -13.40 -32.93 55.06
N GLY A 574 -12.42 -32.76 55.94
CA GLY A 574 -12.41 -33.22 57.33
C GLY A 574 -12.18 -34.73 57.51
N LYS A 575 -12.02 -35.51 56.43
CA LYS A 575 -11.76 -36.95 56.53
C LYS A 575 -10.30 -37.21 56.89
N ALA A 576 -10.08 -38.10 57.85
CA ALA A 576 -8.76 -38.67 58.09
C ALA A 576 -8.36 -39.57 56.91
N THR A 577 -7.13 -39.40 56.44
CA THR A 577 -6.62 -40.03 55.22
C THR A 577 -5.20 -40.53 55.43
N LYS A 578 -4.81 -41.49 54.60
CA LYS A 578 -3.44 -41.97 54.52
C LYS A 578 -2.88 -41.69 53.13
N ILE A 579 -1.75 -40.98 53.08
CA ILE A 579 -1.03 -40.68 51.86
C ILE A 579 -0.08 -41.83 51.55
N THR A 580 -0.22 -42.40 50.37
CA THR A 580 0.54 -43.58 49.91
C THR A 580 1.64 -43.21 48.92
N ARG A 581 1.45 -42.13 48.14
CA ARG A 581 2.44 -41.68 47.15
C ARG A 581 2.50 -40.15 47.01
N GLU A 582 3.67 -39.65 46.66
CA GLU A 582 3.93 -38.25 46.28
C GLU A 582 4.49 -38.21 44.85
N ALA A 583 3.87 -37.42 43.98
CA ALA A 583 4.33 -37.21 42.62
C ALA A 583 4.40 -35.72 42.29
N GLN A 584 5.39 -35.33 41.49
CA GLN A 584 5.57 -33.96 41.03
C GLN A 584 5.45 -33.88 39.52
N THR A 585 4.70 -32.88 39.05
CA THR A 585 4.66 -32.47 37.65
C THR A 585 5.16 -31.02 37.54
N SER A 586 5.18 -30.47 36.33
CA SER A 586 5.42 -29.04 36.07
C SER A 586 4.46 -28.10 36.83
N ARG A 587 3.27 -28.58 37.22
CA ARG A 587 2.21 -27.79 37.86
C ARG A 587 2.27 -27.78 39.38
N GLY A 588 2.89 -28.79 39.99
CA GLY A 588 2.90 -28.92 41.44
C GLY A 588 3.13 -30.34 41.90
N THR A 589 2.86 -30.55 43.19
CA THR A 589 2.99 -31.85 43.86
C THR A 589 1.62 -32.36 44.23
N TYR A 590 1.38 -33.64 43.91
CA TYR A 590 0.12 -34.32 44.15
C TYR A 590 0.34 -35.51 45.08
N TYR A 591 -0.64 -35.75 45.94
CA TYR A 591 -0.68 -36.88 46.85
C TYR A 591 -1.73 -37.90 46.42
N GLU A 592 -1.31 -39.15 46.29
CA GLU A 592 -2.23 -40.27 46.27
C GLU A 592 -2.67 -40.56 47.70
N PHE A 593 -3.98 -40.55 47.93
CA PHE A 593 -4.53 -40.76 49.26
C PHE A 593 -5.58 -41.87 49.29
N SER A 594 -5.71 -42.45 50.47
CA SER A 594 -6.70 -43.46 50.81
C SER A 594 -7.56 -43.02 52.00
N VAL A 595 -8.81 -43.45 51.98
CA VAL A 595 -9.78 -43.29 53.08
C VAL A 595 -10.23 -44.69 53.44
N ASP A 596 -10.21 -45.03 54.73
CA ASP A 596 -10.58 -46.35 55.24
C ASP A 596 -9.88 -47.52 54.51
N GLY A 597 -8.61 -47.32 54.13
CA GLY A 597 -7.79 -48.32 53.44
C GLY A 597 -8.00 -48.43 51.93
N LYS A 598 -8.99 -47.73 51.36
CA LYS A 598 -9.25 -47.73 49.92
C LYS A 598 -8.59 -46.53 49.25
N VAL A 599 -7.77 -46.76 48.22
CA VAL A 599 -7.18 -45.69 47.40
C VAL A 599 -8.29 -44.94 46.67
N ILE A 600 -8.31 -43.62 46.83
CA ILE A 600 -9.32 -42.73 46.26
C ILE A 600 -8.81 -42.08 44.98
N GLY A 601 -7.58 -41.59 44.99
CA GLY A 601 -6.96 -40.94 43.84
C GLY A 601 -5.88 -39.94 44.24
N TRP A 602 -5.54 -39.06 43.30
CA TRP A 602 -4.55 -38.01 43.41
C TRP A 602 -5.20 -36.65 43.63
N LEU A 603 -4.70 -35.90 44.60
CA LEU A 603 -5.17 -34.56 44.95
C LEU A 603 -3.96 -33.65 45.19
N ASP A 604 -4.09 -32.35 44.97
CA ASP A 604 -3.01 -31.39 45.22
C ASP A 604 -2.54 -31.48 46.69
N LYS A 605 -1.21 -31.53 46.89
CA LYS A 605 -0.58 -31.62 48.22
C LYS A 605 -1.08 -30.55 49.19
N LYS A 606 -1.40 -29.35 48.70
CA LYS A 606 -1.87 -28.22 49.53
C LYS A 606 -3.25 -28.45 50.14
N ALA A 607 -4.03 -29.41 49.61
CA ALA A 607 -5.34 -29.77 50.15
C ALA A 607 -5.24 -30.51 51.49
N PHE A 608 -4.06 -31.03 51.83
CA PHE A 608 -3.84 -31.86 53.00
C PHE A 608 -3.18 -31.08 54.14
N ASP A 609 -3.70 -31.29 55.34
CA ASP A 609 -3.02 -30.98 56.59
C ASP A 609 -2.36 -32.27 57.10
N VAL A 610 -1.04 -32.38 56.91
CA VAL A 610 -0.26 -33.59 57.20
C VAL A 610 0.16 -33.61 58.68
N TYR A 611 -0.04 -34.75 59.34
CA TYR A 611 0.40 -34.98 60.71
C TYR A 611 1.89 -35.30 60.78
N ASP A 612 2.53 -34.88 61.86
CA ASP A 612 3.92 -35.24 62.14
C ASP A 612 4.01 -36.65 62.71
N ASN A 613 4.91 -37.44 62.14
CA ASN A 613 5.23 -38.76 62.66
C ASN A 613 5.94 -38.64 64.01
N ILE A 614 5.61 -39.55 64.92
CA ILE A 614 6.32 -39.71 66.19
C ILE A 614 7.53 -40.61 65.92
N ASN A 615 8.72 -40.02 65.86
CA ASN A 615 9.98 -40.70 65.55
C ASN A 615 10.34 -41.73 66.62
N TYR A 616 10.17 -41.37 67.89
CA TYR A 616 10.24 -42.28 69.02
C TYR A 616 9.29 -41.83 70.11
N ASN A 617 8.92 -42.77 70.98
CA ASN A 617 8.16 -42.52 72.19
C ASN A 617 8.63 -43.49 73.28
N LYS A 618 9.44 -43.01 74.23
CA LYS A 618 10.04 -43.85 75.28
C LYS A 618 9.50 -43.48 76.66
N ALA A 619 9.38 -44.47 77.54
CA ALA A 619 9.08 -44.23 78.94
C ALA A 619 10.29 -43.59 79.64
N VAL A 620 10.02 -42.64 80.53
CA VAL A 620 11.02 -41.99 81.39
C VAL A 620 10.43 -41.84 82.80
N ASN A 621 11.29 -41.51 83.77
CA ASN A 621 10.88 -41.26 85.15
C ASN A 621 11.69 -40.09 85.69
N LEU A 622 11.25 -38.87 85.38
CA LEU A 622 11.98 -37.65 85.74
C LEU A 622 11.08 -36.75 86.58
N ASP A 623 11.64 -36.17 87.62
CA ASP A 623 10.98 -35.12 88.39
C ASP A 623 11.29 -33.77 87.73
N ALA A 624 10.29 -32.90 87.58
CA ALA A 624 10.47 -31.61 86.92
C ALA A 624 9.46 -30.56 87.44
N VAL A 625 9.74 -29.29 87.23
CA VAL A 625 8.78 -28.19 87.42
C VAL A 625 8.46 -27.55 86.06
N VAL A 626 7.22 -27.14 85.86
CA VAL A 626 6.83 -26.38 84.65
C VAL A 626 7.17 -24.91 84.87
N GLU A 627 8.08 -24.36 84.07
CA GLU A 627 8.60 -22.99 84.25
C GLU A 627 8.28 -22.11 83.02
N ASN A 628 8.66 -22.57 81.82
CA ASN A 628 8.58 -21.78 80.59
C ASN A 628 7.26 -22.01 79.83
N VAL A 629 6.21 -21.30 80.26
CA VAL A 629 4.84 -21.51 79.73
C VAL A 629 4.44 -20.64 78.53
N THR A 630 5.18 -19.56 78.24
CA THR A 630 4.82 -18.61 77.17
C THR A 630 4.83 -19.27 75.79
N GLY A 631 3.73 -19.17 75.05
CA GLY A 631 3.58 -19.73 73.70
C GLY A 631 3.34 -21.25 73.66
N ASN A 632 3.21 -21.91 74.80
CA ASN A 632 3.01 -23.36 74.89
C ASN A 632 1.60 -23.74 75.34
N ALA A 633 1.17 -24.93 74.91
CA ALA A 633 -0.10 -25.53 75.30
C ALA A 633 0.09 -27.02 75.61
N VAL A 634 -0.85 -27.57 76.38
CA VAL A 634 -0.89 -28.99 76.72
C VAL A 634 -1.82 -29.71 75.75
N TRP A 635 -1.36 -30.84 75.25
CA TRP A 635 -2.01 -31.60 74.18
C TRP A 635 -2.24 -33.06 74.60
N THR A 636 -3.20 -33.75 73.99
CA THR A 636 -3.47 -35.18 74.28
C THR A 636 -2.39 -36.12 73.73
N ALA A 637 -1.57 -35.63 72.80
CA ALA A 637 -0.44 -36.30 72.15
C ALA A 637 0.60 -35.22 71.78
N PRO A 638 1.83 -35.57 71.36
CA PRO A 638 2.78 -34.58 70.86
C PRO A 638 2.15 -33.63 69.83
N TYR A 639 2.45 -32.34 69.91
CA TYR A 639 1.82 -31.33 69.05
C TYR A 639 1.94 -31.71 67.57
N LYS A 640 0.83 -31.54 66.83
CA LYS A 640 0.67 -31.87 65.40
C LYS A 640 0.80 -33.36 65.02
N SER A 641 0.82 -34.28 65.99
CA SER A 641 0.70 -35.73 65.71
C SER A 641 -0.75 -36.17 65.49
N LYS A 642 -0.94 -37.38 64.95
CA LYS A 642 -2.26 -37.93 64.62
C LYS A 642 -3.17 -38.01 65.86
N GLY A 643 -4.38 -37.46 65.76
CA GLY A 643 -5.39 -37.51 66.83
C GLY A 643 -5.15 -36.53 67.98
N VAL A 644 -4.19 -35.62 67.85
CA VAL A 644 -3.89 -34.61 68.86
C VAL A 644 -5.06 -33.65 69.05
N LYS A 645 -5.39 -33.34 70.31
CA LYS A 645 -6.38 -32.35 70.71
C LYS A 645 -5.79 -31.43 71.77
N LEU A 646 -6.20 -30.17 71.76
CA LEU A 646 -5.85 -29.21 72.81
C LEU A 646 -6.48 -29.65 74.13
N VAL A 647 -5.69 -29.74 75.19
CA VAL A 647 -6.17 -30.02 76.54
C VAL A 647 -6.40 -28.70 77.28
N THR A 648 -5.37 -27.87 77.41
CA THR A 648 -5.43 -26.55 78.06
C THR A 648 -4.15 -25.74 77.77
N SER A 649 -4.08 -24.50 78.24
CA SER A 649 -2.85 -23.69 78.23
C SER A 649 -1.79 -24.24 79.19
N ALA A 650 -0.50 -24.15 78.82
CA ALA A 650 0.61 -24.53 79.71
C ALA A 650 0.65 -23.67 81.00
N ALA A 651 0.15 -22.44 80.94
CA ALA A 651 0.14 -21.51 82.08
C ALA A 651 -0.63 -22.06 83.30
N THR A 652 -1.61 -22.95 83.10
CA THR A 652 -2.36 -23.61 84.18
C THR A 652 -1.48 -24.45 85.11
N TYR A 653 -0.29 -24.85 84.65
CA TYR A 653 0.63 -25.72 85.39
C TYR A 653 1.93 -25.03 85.79
N LYS A 654 2.07 -23.72 85.58
CA LYS A 654 3.26 -22.96 85.98
C LYS A 654 3.59 -23.19 87.46
N ASP A 655 4.88 -23.40 87.75
CA ASP A 655 5.47 -23.61 89.07
C ASP A 655 4.99 -24.87 89.80
N LYS A 656 4.23 -25.76 89.15
CA LYS A 656 3.82 -27.04 89.74
C LYS A 656 4.91 -28.08 89.59
N ALA A 657 5.20 -28.80 90.67
CA ALA A 657 6.00 -30.01 90.62
C ALA A 657 5.25 -31.09 89.81
N THR A 658 5.97 -31.72 88.91
CA THR A 658 5.44 -32.68 87.93
C THR A 658 6.35 -33.89 87.82
N LYS A 659 5.77 -34.98 87.37
CA LYS A 659 6.50 -36.19 87.03
C LYS A 659 6.37 -36.47 85.54
N ILE A 660 7.50 -36.50 84.84
CA ILE A 660 7.59 -36.84 83.43
C ILE A 660 7.62 -38.36 83.30
N THR A 661 6.68 -38.87 82.52
CA THR A 661 6.43 -40.31 82.35
C THR A 661 6.85 -40.81 80.98
N ARG A 662 6.84 -39.94 79.96
CA ARG A 662 7.29 -40.27 78.60
C ARG A 662 7.98 -39.11 77.90
N GLU A 663 8.91 -39.44 77.00
CA GLU A 663 9.56 -38.51 76.06
C GLU A 663 9.27 -38.98 74.63
N ALA A 664 8.74 -38.08 73.80
CA ALA A 664 8.50 -38.36 72.38
C ALA A 664 9.07 -37.27 71.51
N GLN A 665 9.59 -37.65 70.34
CA GLN A 665 10.12 -36.70 69.36
C GLN A 665 9.31 -36.77 68.07
N THR A 666 9.01 -35.59 67.52
CA THR A 666 8.46 -35.40 66.19
C THR A 666 9.45 -34.59 65.34
N SER A 667 9.11 -34.34 64.08
CA SER A 667 9.83 -33.38 63.22
C SER A 667 9.94 -31.97 63.83
N ARG A 668 9.02 -31.60 64.74
CA ARG A 668 8.92 -30.24 65.32
C ARG A 668 9.70 -30.06 66.62
N GLY A 669 9.98 -31.14 67.34
CA GLY A 669 10.64 -31.06 68.62
C GLY A 669 10.40 -32.27 69.50
N THR A 670 10.82 -32.14 70.76
CA THR A 670 10.65 -33.15 71.79
C THR A 670 9.57 -32.70 72.77
N TYR A 671 8.67 -33.61 73.11
CA TYR A 671 7.53 -33.37 73.99
C TYR A 671 7.61 -34.34 75.17
N TYR A 672 7.19 -33.86 76.34
CA TYR A 672 7.10 -34.62 77.57
C TYR A 672 5.64 -34.88 77.96
N GLU A 673 5.32 -36.15 78.22
CA GLU A 673 4.09 -36.52 78.91
C GLU A 673 4.30 -36.36 80.40
N PHE A 674 3.53 -35.48 81.02
CA PHE A 674 3.68 -35.15 82.44
C PHE A 674 2.42 -35.46 83.24
N SER A 675 2.64 -35.74 84.51
CA SER A 675 1.61 -35.96 85.51
C SER A 675 1.76 -35.00 86.68
N VAL A 676 0.64 -34.65 87.30
CA VAL A 676 0.57 -33.84 88.52
C VAL A 676 -0.23 -34.64 89.54
N ASN A 677 0.32 -34.81 90.75
CA ASN A 677 -0.29 -35.64 91.81
C ASN A 677 -0.69 -37.05 91.33
N GLY A 678 0.14 -37.67 90.49
CA GLY A 678 -0.09 -39.02 89.96
C GLY A 678 -1.09 -39.13 88.80
N LYS A 679 -1.75 -38.04 88.40
CA LYS A 679 -2.67 -38.03 87.24
C LYS A 679 -1.96 -37.50 86.00
N VAL A 680 -1.97 -38.27 84.90
CA VAL A 680 -1.45 -37.83 83.59
C VAL A 680 -2.29 -36.67 83.07
N ILE A 681 -1.63 -35.59 82.68
CA ILE A 681 -2.27 -34.37 82.19
C ILE A 681 -2.24 -34.30 80.66
N GLY A 682 -1.09 -34.61 80.06
CA GLY A 682 -0.90 -34.58 78.62
C GLY A 682 0.56 -34.32 78.24
N TRP A 683 0.74 -33.92 76.98
CA TRP A 683 2.02 -33.66 76.33
C TRP A 683 2.27 -32.16 76.22
N LEU A 684 3.45 -31.73 76.61
CA LEU A 684 3.91 -30.35 76.56
C LEU A 684 5.34 -30.31 75.99
N ASP A 685 5.74 -29.22 75.34
CA ASP A 685 7.10 -29.07 74.81
C ASP A 685 8.14 -29.27 75.93
N LYS A 686 9.19 -30.05 75.67
CA LYS A 686 10.27 -30.34 76.62
C LYS A 686 10.88 -29.07 77.22
N LYS A 687 10.97 -27.99 76.45
CA LYS A 687 11.56 -26.71 76.89
C LYS A 687 10.73 -26.00 77.95
N ALA A 688 9.47 -26.40 78.15
CA ALA A 688 8.61 -25.85 79.19
C ALA A 688 9.00 -26.31 80.61
N PHE A 689 9.83 -27.35 80.72
CA PHE A 689 10.18 -27.99 81.99
C PHE A 689 11.61 -27.65 82.42
N ASP A 690 11.79 -27.34 83.71
CA ASP A 690 13.08 -27.46 84.39
C ASP A 690 13.13 -28.81 85.10
N VAL A 691 14.01 -29.69 84.61
CA VAL A 691 14.11 -31.09 85.07
C VAL A 691 15.09 -31.18 86.23
N TYR A 692 14.68 -31.81 87.32
CA TYR A 692 15.52 -32.09 88.48
C TYR A 692 16.52 -33.22 88.19
N ASP A 693 17.68 -33.15 88.84
CA ASP A 693 18.69 -34.20 88.78
C ASP A 693 18.23 -35.40 89.62
N SER A 694 18.37 -36.62 89.07
CA SER A 694 18.01 -37.85 89.78
C SER A 694 19.19 -38.34 90.62
N ILE A 695 18.91 -38.86 91.82
CA ILE A 695 19.90 -39.53 92.66
C ILE A 695 20.14 -40.94 92.10
N GLU A 696 21.36 -41.21 91.60
CA GLU A 696 21.80 -42.52 91.12
C GLU A 696 22.10 -43.47 92.29
N TYR A 697 22.80 -42.97 93.30
CA TYR A 697 22.95 -43.65 94.59
C TYR A 697 23.10 -42.63 95.71
N ASN A 698 22.74 -43.04 96.91
CA ASN A 698 22.99 -42.30 98.13
C ASN A 698 23.38 -43.27 99.24
N LYS A 699 24.66 -43.32 99.57
CA LYS A 699 25.23 -44.28 100.53
C LYS A 699 25.74 -43.57 101.79
N ALA A 700 25.66 -44.26 102.92
CA ALA A 700 26.33 -43.82 104.13
C ALA A 700 27.85 -43.96 103.96
N ILE A 701 28.59 -42.99 104.47
CA ILE A 701 30.05 -43.03 104.58
C ILE A 701 30.44 -42.53 105.98
N ASN A 702 31.68 -42.78 106.39
CA ASN A 702 32.23 -42.21 107.61
C ASN A 702 33.68 -41.79 107.32
N MET A 703 33.82 -40.59 106.76
CA MET A 703 35.10 -40.05 106.32
C MET A 703 35.28 -38.65 106.87
N THR A 704 36.50 -38.15 106.86
CA THR A 704 36.78 -36.73 107.10
C THR A 704 37.27 -36.08 105.82
N GLY A 705 36.89 -34.82 105.59
CA GLY A 705 37.38 -34.05 104.44
C GLY A 705 37.70 -32.61 104.84
N LEU A 706 38.81 -32.09 104.32
CA LEU A 706 39.18 -30.68 104.46
C LEU A 706 38.45 -29.86 103.40
N LEU A 707 37.62 -28.90 103.82
CA LEU A 707 36.90 -28.02 102.91
C LEU A 707 37.81 -26.88 102.39
N SER A 708 38.71 -27.20 101.46
CA SER A 708 39.74 -26.30 100.95
C SER A 708 39.31 -25.48 99.72
N ASN A 709 38.30 -25.93 98.97
CA ASN A 709 37.79 -25.25 97.77
C ASN A 709 36.35 -24.76 97.97
N ALA A 710 36.15 -23.95 99.00
CA ALA A 710 34.85 -23.50 99.47
C ALA A 710 34.16 -22.38 98.63
N PRO A 711 34.87 -21.40 98.03
CA PRO A 711 34.23 -20.34 97.24
C PRO A 711 33.43 -20.87 96.05
N GLY A 712 32.20 -20.36 95.87
CA GLY A 712 31.30 -20.74 94.77
C GLY A 712 30.47 -22.01 95.01
N ASN A 713 30.65 -22.72 96.13
CA ASN A 713 29.89 -23.92 96.47
C ASN A 713 28.80 -23.60 97.51
N GLY A 714 27.54 -23.85 97.14
CA GLY A 714 26.41 -23.78 98.08
C GLY A 714 26.30 -25.02 98.96
N ILE A 715 25.66 -24.86 100.12
CA ILE A 715 25.21 -25.93 101.01
C ILE A 715 23.71 -26.11 100.79
N TRP A 716 23.29 -27.34 100.57
CA TRP A 716 21.92 -27.65 100.15
C TRP A 716 21.26 -28.67 101.07
N THR A 717 19.92 -28.61 101.24
CA THR A 717 19.17 -29.60 102.04
C THR A 717 19.23 -31.00 101.45
N GLU A 718 19.27 -31.09 100.13
CA GLU A 718 19.47 -32.28 99.30
C GLU A 718 20.58 -31.99 98.29
N PRO A 719 21.18 -32.99 97.62
CA PRO A 719 22.13 -32.73 96.54
C PRO A 719 21.58 -31.68 95.56
N TYR A 720 22.44 -30.77 95.10
CA TYR A 720 22.01 -29.63 94.30
C TYR A 720 21.19 -30.09 93.09
N ARG A 721 20.07 -29.38 92.85
CA ARG A 721 19.06 -29.67 91.82
C ARG A 721 18.29 -30.99 91.92
N VAL A 722 18.35 -31.71 93.04
CA VAL A 722 17.37 -32.77 93.34
C VAL A 722 16.03 -32.17 93.78
N ILE A 723 14.91 -32.86 93.53
CA ILE A 723 13.57 -32.40 93.95
C ILE A 723 13.55 -32.04 95.45
N GLY A 724 12.97 -30.88 95.77
CA GLY A 724 12.86 -30.38 97.15
C GLY A 724 14.15 -29.78 97.73
N THR A 725 15.24 -29.70 96.96
CA THR A 725 16.48 -29.04 97.38
C THR A 725 16.26 -27.55 97.67
N LYS A 726 16.83 -27.07 98.77
CA LYS A 726 16.84 -25.66 99.18
C LYS A 726 18.26 -25.27 99.55
N ASN A 727 18.67 -24.05 99.19
CA ASN A 727 19.95 -23.50 99.64
C ASN A 727 19.84 -23.16 101.14
N VAL A 728 20.79 -23.65 101.94
CA VAL A 728 20.84 -23.42 103.39
C VAL A 728 22.10 -22.67 103.83
N GLY A 729 22.98 -22.31 102.89
CA GLY A 729 24.19 -21.56 103.20
C GLY A 729 25.27 -21.68 102.14
N GLN A 730 26.43 -21.09 102.41
CA GLN A 730 27.60 -21.16 101.55
C GLN A 730 28.70 -21.98 102.23
N ALA A 731 29.40 -22.81 101.45
CA ALA A 731 30.49 -23.65 101.94
C ALA A 731 31.63 -22.81 102.55
N THR A 732 31.79 -21.55 102.13
CA THR A 732 32.80 -20.61 102.66
C THR A 732 32.71 -20.40 104.18
N ALA A 733 31.54 -20.56 104.79
CA ALA A 733 31.37 -20.50 106.25
C ALA A 733 32.19 -21.58 107.00
N TYR A 734 32.62 -22.63 106.29
CA TYR A 734 33.38 -23.75 106.81
C TYR A 734 34.74 -23.92 106.12
N ALA A 735 35.22 -22.90 105.39
CA ALA A 735 36.48 -22.96 104.66
C ALA A 735 37.67 -23.31 105.57
N ASN A 736 38.59 -24.14 105.06
CA ASN A 736 39.78 -24.64 105.76
C ASN A 736 39.50 -25.43 107.05
N LYS A 737 38.25 -25.89 107.27
CA LYS A 737 37.91 -26.79 108.36
C LYS A 737 37.83 -28.23 107.86
N THR A 738 38.35 -29.15 108.66
CA THR A 738 38.09 -30.58 108.49
C THR A 738 36.71 -30.88 109.06
N VAL A 739 35.82 -31.46 108.25
CA VAL A 739 34.44 -31.79 108.63
C VAL A 739 34.19 -33.29 108.47
N GLN A 740 33.18 -33.80 109.19
CA GLN A 740 32.74 -35.19 109.04
C GLN A 740 31.85 -35.30 107.81
N LEU A 741 32.11 -36.29 106.96
CA LEU A 741 31.32 -36.61 105.79
C LEU A 741 30.55 -37.90 106.08
N ILE A 742 29.22 -37.80 106.12
CA ILE A 742 28.35 -38.87 106.62
C ILE A 742 27.59 -39.59 105.51
N ARG A 743 27.44 -38.95 104.33
CA ARG A 743 26.82 -39.57 103.15
C ARG A 743 27.50 -39.09 101.87
N GLU A 744 27.53 -39.97 100.87
CA GLU A 744 27.92 -39.66 99.49
C GLU A 744 26.71 -39.94 98.59
N ALA A 745 26.28 -38.94 97.83
CA ALA A 745 25.24 -39.08 96.84
C ALA A 745 25.78 -38.73 95.47
N LYS A 746 25.59 -39.64 94.51
CA LYS A 746 25.82 -39.36 93.10
C LYS A 746 24.48 -39.00 92.48
N THR A 747 24.44 -37.84 91.84
CA THR A 747 23.36 -37.44 90.95
C THR A 747 23.81 -37.57 89.51
N THR A 748 22.87 -37.45 88.58
CA THR A 748 23.13 -37.30 87.14
C THR A 748 24.11 -36.18 86.81
N ARG A 749 24.24 -35.17 87.68
CA ARG A 749 25.12 -34.02 87.48
C ARG A 749 26.49 -34.19 88.13
N ALA A 750 26.52 -34.53 89.42
CA ALA A 750 27.76 -34.55 90.21
C ALA A 750 27.62 -35.43 91.45
N THR A 751 28.74 -35.63 92.14
CA THR A 751 28.77 -36.29 93.45
C THR A 751 28.79 -35.23 94.54
N TYR A 752 28.01 -35.45 95.59
CA TYR A 752 27.88 -34.55 96.73
C TYR A 752 28.18 -35.32 98.01
N TYR A 753 28.82 -34.63 98.96
CA TYR A 753 28.97 -35.14 100.32
C TYR A 753 28.02 -34.41 101.26
N GLN A 754 27.33 -35.16 102.12
CA GLN A 754 26.61 -34.60 103.26
C GLN A 754 27.59 -34.41 104.40
N MET A 755 27.78 -33.17 104.82
CA MET A 755 28.71 -32.84 105.90
C MET A 755 28.00 -32.62 107.23
N SER A 756 28.68 -33.00 108.30
CA SER A 756 28.30 -32.80 109.69
C SER A 756 29.43 -32.09 110.44
N VAL A 757 29.07 -31.12 111.28
CA VAL A 757 30.01 -30.36 112.11
C VAL A 757 29.52 -30.46 113.55
N ASN A 758 30.39 -30.91 114.46
CA ASN A 758 30.08 -31.14 115.87
C ASN A 758 28.82 -32.00 116.09
N GLY A 759 28.64 -33.03 115.26
CA GLY A 759 27.52 -33.97 115.34
C GLY A 759 26.20 -33.46 114.72
N LYS A 760 26.13 -32.24 114.19
CA LYS A 760 24.94 -31.70 113.51
C LYS A 760 25.12 -31.68 112.00
N ILE A 761 24.13 -32.19 111.28
CA ILE A 761 24.08 -32.15 109.81
C ILE A 761 23.99 -30.70 109.35
N VAL A 762 24.90 -30.30 108.46
CA VAL A 762 24.91 -28.96 107.88
C VAL A 762 24.25 -28.96 106.50
N GLY A 763 24.52 -29.98 105.68
CA GLY A 763 23.89 -30.15 104.37
C GLY A 763 24.80 -30.80 103.35
N TRP A 764 24.35 -30.83 102.10
CA TRP A 764 25.06 -31.39 100.95
C TRP A 764 25.90 -30.33 100.25
N VAL A 765 27.16 -30.66 99.98
CA VAL A 765 28.11 -29.81 99.27
C VAL A 765 28.75 -30.64 98.16
N ASP A 766 29.09 -30.01 97.03
CA ASP A 766 29.77 -30.69 95.93
C ASP A 766 31.06 -31.36 96.42
N LYS A 767 31.29 -32.62 96.03
CA LYS A 767 32.46 -33.42 96.43
C LYS A 767 33.79 -32.69 96.13
N ARG A 768 33.83 -31.87 95.07
CA ARG A 768 35.03 -31.11 94.66
C ARG A 768 35.40 -29.98 95.61
N ALA A 769 34.52 -29.63 96.56
CA ALA A 769 34.84 -28.65 97.60
C ALA A 769 35.80 -29.21 98.67
N PHE A 770 36.00 -30.54 98.71
CA PHE A 770 36.78 -31.24 99.73
C PHE A 770 38.11 -31.79 99.17
N THR A 771 39.18 -31.65 99.94
CA THR A 771 40.48 -32.33 99.72
C THR A 771 40.87 -33.14 100.96
N ASN A 772 41.94 -33.94 100.84
CA ASN A 772 42.43 -34.81 101.92
C ASN A 772 41.34 -35.71 102.52
N VAL A 773 40.42 -36.19 101.67
CA VAL A 773 39.30 -37.02 102.11
C VAL A 773 39.82 -38.40 102.51
N LYS A 774 39.68 -38.77 103.78
CA LYS A 774 40.18 -40.03 104.38
C LYS A 774 39.11 -40.75 105.16
#